data_AF-A0A6A5KLQ6-F1
#
_entry.id   AF-A0A6A5KLQ6-F1
#
_cell.length_a   1.000
_cell.length_b   1.000
_cell.length_c   1.000
_cell.angle_alpha   90.00
_cell.angle_beta   90.00
_cell.angle_gamma   90.00
#
_symmetry.space_group_name_H-M   'P 1'
#
loop_
_entity.id
_entity.type
_entity.pdbx_description
1 polymer ?
#
loop_
_entity_poly.entity_id
_entity_poly.type
_entity_poly.pdbx_seq_one_letter_code
_entity_poly.pdbx_strand_id
1 'polypeptide(L)'
;MKESFAALLRTGAGKLALSLLVASQATAYTFRQVPRPNLDLNDLGRVAFTGDFDSISLYQYEGQSQQYPGRNGALLSRYPNGVFATINVTDADIKAMCSLQVNGAERVVFAGNFTGVGEMPTPGGIALLDPEDGTVTALDGLTGSVNTLFCDGDGGQVYVGGSLSGANSTNAIVWKNGWQDLSFNGFNGPVYSITRALNNNIVFGGEFNGLGGNASAVPSENNTQIISISSANISAQASSDVNGFSDPRNIVCKPDFTTQGAGSTWLLADQSPGSWKAEFGFGFEPTSLKLHNTDFEGRGTKTFRFTALPDGGILNLTYTDPNSGRQAFCDARCPLPEGNTTAQDFSFVNVVGMNAFRIDISDWWGAGAGLNGIQLFQDAIYSYAVNDFNEPEICGPTTARSQATTTGPWEISPSQDSSSKYLTTVLQGTPIDPEAASVTFLPDLKQSGNYSVTIYTPGCQGDGTCASRGRVNITTSMGGEDESVELWQTNNFDKYDEVYNGFIDATGSPRPQVILRPASGQGRGPLTVVAQRVRFTLLKATSGNLNGLFEYEPGQKLDADKFSDSVINAAGASLIPQEKASVLSLATDGQTLYVGGAFNSSDDRNNIFSVREGATGPTALPGKGLNNQVMTLFANDSMLYVGGNFTNTADNSAPGLGGVAAFANNQWQPLGAGVDGVVLYLVPFSLNVTANTPEEVLAVSGFFSQVNAFDNNPSSSVNDFAVWVPSRSNWLHNLNFHSLAMSGRLMAFTDVPGSDRWFGGSVSSGALLASGTAELERGSGDELSLQAFPLEIQAQQQQASLRKRAIVEGQNLNTTGVRTGTFYKENGMNKTILAGHFATTGTNGQNLTNVIIVDGAESDNVTGFDDELDANSTFAAVAVLDNVLYAGGMISGQLDDDRIAGIVAYNLTSSKFSNVQPPPLQGVNVTVNAVAPRPKSKDVYIAGQFQSAGALSCPAVCVWNTERNQWTSPGNGLAGVVSSLIWVGDNKLLIAGNLTSGNNHTKILTFTFDSSTTPGQFAVVPGASDLPGPVTALTIANSNGDQFWAAGHNSDGTAFLQRFDGNKWMSVDEALFGDETEIRGIQVLTLSESHGDSDIIDKNEDLLLMGQINITNFGSASAALFNGTTLTPFLLATKGQDGQTQHGSLSAVFVENPNSFFRQSNKHLALWAIVLIGLAIALVATFLLVVAGIALEWWRKRRQGYSL
;
A
#
# COMPACT_ATOMS: atom_id res chain seq x y z
N MET A 1 45.21 33.94 30.62
CA MET A 1 44.11 33.86 29.64
C MET A 1 43.73 32.42 29.28
N LYS A 2 44.66 31.52 28.91
CA LYS A 2 44.33 30.10 28.62
C LYS A 2 43.72 29.34 29.81
N GLU A 3 44.22 29.57 31.02
CA GLU A 3 43.66 28.91 32.22
C GLU A 3 42.27 29.44 32.62
N SER A 4 42.02 30.74 32.40
CA SER A 4 40.72 31.36 32.64
C SER A 4 39.65 30.87 31.65
N PHE A 5 40.04 30.59 30.40
CA PHE A 5 39.15 30.02 29.39
C PHE A 5 38.84 28.53 29.67
N ALA A 6 39.84 27.76 30.11
CA ALA A 6 39.65 26.37 30.54
C ALA A 6 38.81 26.25 31.83
N ALA A 7 38.89 27.24 32.73
CA ALA A 7 38.06 27.29 33.93
C ALA A 7 36.59 27.60 33.62
N LEU A 8 36.32 28.49 32.64
CA LEU A 8 34.96 28.80 32.18
C LEU A 8 34.27 27.58 31.57
N LEU A 9 34.97 26.78 30.74
CA LEU A 9 34.45 25.55 30.14
C LEU A 9 34.13 24.42 31.14
N ARG A 10 34.63 24.49 32.38
CA ARG A 10 34.33 23.52 33.43
C ARG A 10 33.09 23.86 34.25
N THR A 11 32.57 25.09 34.13
CA THR A 11 31.34 25.51 34.80
C THR A 11 30.10 25.01 34.06
N GLY A 12 28.98 24.82 34.77
CA GLY A 12 27.71 24.42 34.15
C GLY A 12 27.28 25.36 33.02
N ALA A 13 27.50 26.67 33.17
CA ALA A 13 27.21 27.66 32.14
C ALA A 13 28.15 27.59 30.92
N GLY A 14 29.44 27.29 31.12
CA GLY A 14 30.39 27.11 30.02
C GLY A 14 30.17 25.81 29.25
N LYS A 15 29.72 24.73 29.93
CA LYS A 15 29.24 23.51 29.28
C LYS A 15 27.96 23.78 28.48
N LEU A 16 27.03 24.57 29.03
CA LEU A 16 25.79 24.97 28.35
C LEU A 16 26.05 25.81 27.08
N ALA A 17 26.99 26.76 27.18
CA ALA A 17 27.39 27.60 26.05
C ALA A 17 28.13 26.80 24.96
N LEU A 18 28.93 25.80 25.33
CA LEU A 18 29.58 24.91 24.37
C LEU A 18 28.57 23.95 23.72
N SER A 19 27.56 23.45 24.46
CA SER A 19 26.47 22.67 23.88
C SER A 19 25.55 23.50 22.97
N LEU A 20 25.41 24.81 23.21
CA LEU A 20 24.68 25.72 22.33
C LEU A 20 25.50 26.11 21.07
N LEU A 21 26.84 26.06 21.14
CA LEU A 21 27.74 26.29 20.00
C LEU A 21 27.99 25.05 19.15
N VAL A 22 27.74 23.84 19.70
CA VAL A 22 27.86 22.54 19.00
C VAL A 22 26.47 21.94 18.67
N ALA A 23 25.39 22.60 19.05
CA ALA A 23 24.07 22.29 18.50
C ALA A 23 24.12 22.54 17.00
N SER A 24 24.20 21.46 16.21
CA SER A 24 23.88 21.50 14.78
C SER A 24 22.56 22.22 14.65
N GLN A 25 22.48 23.23 13.78
CA GLN A 25 21.19 23.80 13.45
C GLN A 25 20.33 22.66 12.92
N ALA A 26 19.34 22.25 13.71
CA ALA A 26 18.36 21.28 13.27
C ALA A 26 17.54 21.96 12.19
N THR A 27 17.76 21.57 10.94
CA THR A 27 17.01 22.07 9.80
C THR A 27 15.81 21.15 9.60
N ALA A 28 14.69 21.55 10.18
CA ALA A 28 13.41 20.84 10.06
C ALA A 28 12.50 21.61 9.11
N TYR A 29 11.71 20.89 8.32
CA TYR A 29 10.65 21.47 7.51
C TYR A 29 9.70 22.30 8.40
N THR A 30 9.53 23.59 8.09
CA THR A 30 8.71 24.48 8.91
C THR A 30 7.35 24.72 8.27
N PHE A 31 6.30 24.23 8.92
CA PHE A 31 4.93 24.55 8.53
C PHE A 31 4.56 25.96 8.99
N ARG A 32 4.09 26.78 8.05
CA ARG A 32 3.63 28.14 8.37
C ARG A 32 2.26 28.07 9.05
N GLN A 33 2.22 28.48 10.32
CA GLN A 33 0.98 28.59 11.07
C GLN A 33 0.12 29.73 10.50
N VAL A 34 -1.18 29.49 10.30
CA VAL A 34 -2.12 30.54 9.89
C VAL A 34 -2.46 31.44 11.08
N PRO A 35 -2.76 32.73 10.87
CA PRO A 35 -3.24 33.60 11.92
C PRO A 35 -4.46 33.01 12.62
N ARG A 36 -4.48 33.07 13.95
CA ARG A 36 -5.62 32.59 14.73
C ARG A 36 -6.84 33.47 14.45
N PRO A 37 -8.05 32.88 14.34
CA PRO A 37 -9.24 33.69 14.22
C PRO A 37 -9.50 34.40 15.55
N ASN A 38 -9.72 35.72 15.49
CA ASN A 38 -9.90 36.56 16.66
C ASN A 38 -11.32 36.46 17.23
N LEU A 39 -11.83 35.25 17.49
CA LEU A 39 -13.20 35.03 17.95
C LEU A 39 -13.37 35.37 19.44
N ASP A 40 -14.40 36.15 19.80
CA ASP A 40 -14.80 36.37 21.18
C ASP A 40 -15.95 35.43 21.59
N LEU A 41 -15.61 34.35 22.29
CA LEU A 41 -16.54 33.31 22.72
C LEU A 41 -17.00 33.46 24.20
N ASN A 42 -16.50 34.47 24.92
CA ASN A 42 -16.61 34.53 26.39
C ASN A 42 -18.06 34.53 26.90
N ASP A 43 -18.95 35.25 26.22
CA ASP A 43 -20.34 35.39 26.64
C ASP A 43 -21.26 34.27 26.11
N LEU A 44 -20.75 33.37 25.26
CA LEU A 44 -21.51 32.28 24.65
C LEU A 44 -21.61 31.03 25.54
N GLY A 45 -20.69 30.88 26.50
CA GLY A 45 -20.55 29.65 27.29
C GLY A 45 -19.96 28.51 26.45
N ARG A 46 -20.50 27.29 26.58
CA ARG A 46 -20.11 26.16 25.73
C ARG A 46 -20.52 26.41 24.27
N VAL A 47 -19.65 26.05 23.33
CA VAL A 47 -19.87 26.19 21.88
C VAL A 47 -19.66 24.84 21.23
N ALA A 48 -20.67 24.32 20.52
CA ALA A 48 -20.56 23.02 19.87
C ALA A 48 -21.10 23.07 18.43
N PHE A 49 -20.55 22.18 17.60
CA PHE A 49 -20.91 22.03 16.20
C PHE A 49 -21.55 20.66 15.97
N THR A 50 -22.54 20.61 15.09
CA THR A 50 -23.14 19.36 14.61
C THR A 50 -22.94 19.19 13.12
N GLY A 51 -22.91 17.95 12.64
CA GLY A 51 -22.81 17.65 11.22
C GLY A 51 -22.84 16.16 10.88
N ASP A 52 -22.46 15.89 9.64
CA ASP A 52 -22.24 14.55 9.09
C ASP A 52 -20.74 14.39 8.84
N PHE A 53 -20.02 13.92 9.86
CA PHE A 53 -18.58 13.71 9.88
C PHE A 53 -18.22 12.67 10.95
N ASP A 54 -17.06 12.04 10.81
CA ASP A 54 -16.46 11.10 11.77
C ASP A 54 -15.13 11.61 12.35
N SER A 55 -14.58 12.68 11.75
CA SER A 55 -13.42 13.40 12.29
C SER A 55 -13.50 14.88 11.98
N ILE A 56 -12.85 15.70 12.81
CA ILE A 56 -12.81 17.15 12.67
C ILE A 56 -11.45 17.74 13.11
N SER A 57 -11.01 18.78 12.43
CA SER A 57 -9.80 19.55 12.73
C SER A 57 -10.05 21.05 12.65
N LEU A 58 -9.34 21.83 13.47
CA LEU A 58 -9.12 23.25 13.22
C LEU A 58 -8.12 23.41 12.07
N TYR A 59 -8.36 24.37 11.18
CA TYR A 59 -7.38 24.81 10.19
C TYR A 59 -6.32 25.70 10.87
N GLN A 60 -5.11 25.18 11.04
CA GLN A 60 -4.04 25.82 11.83
C GLN A 60 -2.76 26.09 11.02
N TYR A 61 -2.57 25.45 9.87
CA TYR A 61 -1.36 25.57 9.05
C TYR A 61 -1.72 25.80 7.59
N GLU A 62 -0.92 26.59 6.88
CA GLU A 62 -1.12 26.85 5.44
C GLU A 62 -1.06 25.53 4.66
N GLY A 63 -2.05 25.28 3.80
CA GLY A 63 -2.15 24.05 3.01
C GLY A 63 -2.69 22.84 3.79
N GLN A 64 -3.04 22.99 5.08
CA GLN A 64 -3.67 21.92 5.84
C GLN A 64 -4.97 21.48 5.18
N SER A 65 -5.02 20.20 4.83
CA SER A 65 -6.16 19.55 4.19
C SER A 65 -6.38 18.20 4.83
N GLN A 66 -7.61 17.70 4.75
CA GLN A 66 -7.96 16.33 5.13
C GLN A 66 -8.33 15.49 3.91
N GLN A 67 -8.04 16.00 2.70
CA GLN A 67 -8.34 15.31 1.46
C GLN A 67 -7.51 14.02 1.35
N TYR A 68 -8.19 12.93 1.00
CA TYR A 68 -7.54 11.68 0.69
C TYR A 68 -6.85 11.78 -0.68
N PRO A 69 -5.52 11.53 -0.78
CA PRO A 69 -4.80 11.56 -2.05
C PRO A 69 -5.24 10.48 -3.07
N GLY A 70 -6.14 9.57 -2.68
CA GLY A 70 -6.58 8.45 -3.52
C GLY A 70 -5.71 7.22 -3.35
N ARG A 71 -5.82 6.26 -4.28
CA ARG A 71 -4.92 5.09 -4.32
C ARG A 71 -3.49 5.43 -4.71
N ASN A 72 -3.25 6.63 -5.23
CA ASN A 72 -1.94 7.14 -5.56
C ASN A 72 -1.10 7.34 -4.28
N GLY A 73 0.22 7.20 -4.37
CA GLY A 73 1.10 7.46 -3.24
C GLY A 73 1.27 8.95 -2.97
N ALA A 74 1.79 9.27 -1.80
CA ALA A 74 2.12 10.62 -1.38
C ALA A 74 3.34 10.60 -0.47
N LEU A 75 4.15 11.66 -0.62
CA LEU A 75 5.17 12.03 0.33
C LEU A 75 4.51 12.80 1.47
N LEU A 76 4.67 12.30 2.68
CA LEU A 76 3.95 12.77 3.84
C LEU A 76 4.93 13.22 4.94
N SER A 77 4.55 14.29 5.62
CA SER A 77 5.12 14.71 6.91
C SER A 77 3.97 14.93 7.89
N ARG A 78 4.22 15.52 9.07
CA ARG A 78 3.19 15.81 10.06
C ARG A 78 3.24 17.26 10.49
N TYR A 79 2.07 17.89 10.51
CA TYR A 79 1.90 19.19 11.14
C TYR A 79 2.19 19.08 12.64
N PRO A 80 2.60 20.18 13.32
CA PRO A 80 2.84 20.14 14.77
C PRO A 80 1.59 19.80 15.62
N ASN A 81 0.38 19.88 15.05
CA ASN A 81 -0.85 19.38 15.69
C ASN A 81 -1.07 17.85 15.52
N GLY A 82 -0.13 17.15 14.87
CA GLY A 82 -0.12 15.70 14.70
C GLY A 82 -0.84 15.18 13.45
N VAL A 83 -1.58 16.02 12.71
CA VAL A 83 -2.26 15.66 11.45
C VAL A 83 -1.22 15.44 10.34
N PHE A 84 -1.43 14.43 9.48
CA PHE A 84 -0.56 14.19 8.33
C PHE A 84 -0.69 15.32 7.30
N ALA A 85 0.46 15.78 6.82
CA ALA A 85 0.61 16.77 5.78
C ALA A 85 1.06 16.09 4.48
N THR A 86 0.28 16.23 3.42
CA THR A 86 0.71 15.85 2.07
C THR A 86 1.63 16.93 1.51
N ILE A 87 2.90 16.58 1.29
CA ILE A 87 3.88 17.49 0.70
C ILE A 87 3.76 17.45 -0.82
N ASN A 88 3.90 16.24 -1.40
CA ASN A 88 3.67 15.98 -2.82
C ASN A 88 2.93 14.66 -3.02
N VAL A 89 2.20 14.54 -4.12
CA VAL A 89 1.56 13.29 -4.56
C VAL A 89 2.42 12.59 -5.61
N THR A 90 2.39 11.26 -5.65
CA THR A 90 3.03 10.43 -6.67
C THR A 90 1.97 9.68 -7.46
N ASP A 91 2.22 9.36 -8.73
CA ASP A 91 1.26 8.64 -9.59
C ASP A 91 1.16 7.14 -9.28
N ALA A 92 2.01 6.60 -8.39
CA ALA A 92 1.91 5.26 -7.80
C ALA A 92 2.56 5.22 -6.40
N ASP A 93 2.90 4.05 -5.88
CA ASP A 93 3.29 3.82 -4.47
C ASP A 93 4.77 4.17 -4.20
N ILE A 94 5.02 4.79 -3.05
CA ILE A 94 6.34 4.90 -2.43
C ILE A 94 6.54 3.67 -1.54
N LYS A 95 7.51 2.82 -1.88
CA LYS A 95 7.75 1.52 -1.21
C LYS A 95 8.93 1.54 -0.25
N ALA A 96 9.88 2.44 -0.44
CA ALA A 96 11.10 2.49 0.37
C ALA A 96 11.56 3.93 0.56
N MET A 97 12.12 4.21 1.75
CA MET A 97 12.71 5.49 2.10
C MET A 97 13.94 5.28 2.98
N CYS A 98 14.96 6.10 2.80
CA CYS A 98 16.09 6.18 3.72
C CYS A 98 16.74 7.57 3.70
N SER A 99 17.48 7.92 4.75
CA SER A 99 18.21 9.19 4.86
C SER A 99 19.68 9.00 4.50
N LEU A 100 20.25 9.98 3.79
CA LEU A 100 21.64 10.00 3.35
C LEU A 100 22.20 11.42 3.32
N GLN A 101 23.42 11.59 3.82
CA GLN A 101 24.24 12.79 3.62
C GLN A 101 24.71 12.90 2.16
N VAL A 102 24.27 13.94 1.44
CA VAL A 102 24.73 14.28 0.09
C VAL A 102 25.37 15.68 0.14
N ASN A 103 26.66 15.78 -0.20
CA ASN A 103 27.42 17.03 -0.17
C ASN A 103 27.38 17.77 1.18
N GLY A 104 27.27 17.03 2.29
CA GLY A 104 27.21 17.58 3.65
C GLY A 104 25.83 18.09 4.09
N ALA A 105 24.79 17.88 3.27
CA ALA A 105 23.40 18.14 3.61
C ALA A 105 22.63 16.81 3.69
N GLU A 106 21.71 16.70 4.64
CA GLU A 106 20.85 15.52 4.77
C GLU A 106 19.82 15.50 3.63
N ARG A 107 19.62 14.33 3.02
CA ARG A 107 18.62 14.11 1.97
C ARG A 107 17.82 12.86 2.27
N VAL A 108 16.54 12.90 1.98
CA VAL A 108 15.68 11.71 2.02
C VAL A 108 15.63 11.13 0.62
N VAL A 109 16.08 9.89 0.46
CA VAL A 109 15.94 9.11 -0.77
C VAL A 109 14.64 8.34 -0.64
N PHE A 110 13.72 8.50 -1.58
CA PHE A 110 12.47 7.74 -1.62
C PHE A 110 12.25 7.11 -2.99
N ALA A 111 11.71 5.90 -3.00
CA ALA A 111 11.59 5.11 -4.20
C ALA A 111 10.38 4.16 -4.18
N GLY A 112 9.95 3.74 -5.37
CA GLY A 112 8.76 2.91 -5.53
C GLY A 112 8.48 2.54 -6.98
N ASN A 113 7.20 2.39 -7.32
CA ASN A 113 6.73 2.12 -8.69
C ASN A 113 6.11 3.34 -9.38
N PHE A 114 6.27 4.54 -8.80
CA PHE A 114 5.81 5.79 -9.38
C PHE A 114 6.69 6.20 -10.57
N THR A 115 6.12 6.96 -11.49
CA THR A 115 6.81 7.56 -12.63
C THR A 115 6.81 9.09 -12.61
N GLY A 116 6.12 9.70 -11.63
CA GLY A 116 6.12 11.13 -11.40
C GLY A 116 5.87 11.52 -9.94
N VAL A 117 6.37 12.70 -9.55
CA VAL A 117 6.13 13.34 -8.26
C VAL A 117 5.56 14.73 -8.52
N GLY A 118 4.26 14.92 -8.25
CA GLY A 118 3.52 16.05 -8.78
C GLY A 118 3.59 16.10 -10.31
N GLU A 119 3.97 17.25 -10.86
CA GLU A 119 4.18 17.43 -12.30
C GLU A 119 5.60 17.03 -12.77
N MET A 120 6.49 16.65 -11.85
CA MET A 120 7.87 16.32 -12.18
C MET A 120 7.98 14.84 -12.61
N PRO A 121 8.49 14.54 -13.83
CA PRO A 121 8.74 13.17 -14.26
C PRO A 121 9.94 12.58 -13.52
N THR A 122 9.80 11.34 -13.08
CA THR A 122 10.83 10.58 -12.36
C THR A 122 10.88 9.15 -12.92
N PRO A 123 11.34 8.96 -14.17
CA PRO A 123 11.40 7.64 -14.78
C PRO A 123 12.34 6.73 -13.97
N GLY A 124 11.84 5.56 -13.56
CA GLY A 124 12.55 4.63 -12.66
C GLY A 124 12.16 4.73 -11.19
N GLY A 125 11.31 5.69 -10.82
CA GLY A 125 10.63 5.72 -9.52
C GLY A 125 11.53 5.95 -8.32
N ILE A 126 12.52 6.84 -8.44
CA ILE A 126 13.40 7.23 -7.34
C ILE A 126 13.76 8.73 -7.38
N ALA A 127 13.68 9.39 -6.22
CA ALA A 127 13.99 10.81 -6.09
C ALA A 127 14.64 11.14 -4.74
N LEU A 128 15.27 12.32 -4.69
CA LEU A 128 15.78 12.95 -3.48
C LEU A 128 14.81 14.03 -3.01
N LEU A 129 14.60 14.10 -1.72
CA LEU A 129 13.88 15.15 -1.02
C LEU A 129 14.87 15.94 -0.14
N ASP A 130 14.80 17.26 -0.22
CA ASP A 130 15.38 18.15 0.78
C ASP A 130 14.41 18.29 1.96
N PRO A 131 14.75 17.77 3.15
CA PRO A 131 13.86 17.84 4.31
C PRO A 131 13.74 19.26 4.90
N GLU A 132 14.52 20.24 4.43
CA GLU A 132 14.47 21.62 4.93
C GLU A 132 13.31 22.41 4.32
N ASP A 133 13.11 22.27 3.00
CA ASP A 133 12.15 23.05 2.22
C ASP A 133 11.15 22.21 1.41
N GLY A 134 11.25 20.88 1.50
CA GLY A 134 10.34 19.95 0.83
C GLY A 134 10.61 19.80 -0.67
N THR A 135 11.69 20.37 -1.20
CA THR A 135 12.00 20.30 -2.63
C THR A 135 12.40 18.90 -3.05
N VAL A 136 11.89 18.47 -4.21
CA VAL A 136 12.15 17.13 -4.76
C VAL A 136 13.00 17.23 -6.02
N THR A 137 13.99 16.35 -6.16
CA THR A 137 14.84 16.21 -7.34
C THR A 137 14.84 14.76 -7.82
N ALA A 138 14.53 14.52 -9.09
CA ALA A 138 14.57 13.18 -9.69
C ALA A 138 15.99 12.61 -9.77
N LEU A 139 16.13 11.29 -9.59
CA LEU A 139 17.38 10.55 -9.86
C LEU A 139 17.23 9.76 -11.17
N ASP A 140 17.51 10.43 -12.28
CA ASP A 140 17.38 9.85 -13.63
C ASP A 140 18.39 8.74 -13.92
N GLY A 141 18.04 7.81 -14.81
CA GLY A 141 18.95 6.79 -15.33
C GLY A 141 18.55 5.34 -15.02
N LEU A 142 17.42 5.15 -14.34
CA LEU A 142 16.81 3.83 -14.11
C LEU A 142 15.54 3.66 -14.93
N THR A 143 15.22 2.40 -15.25
CA THR A 143 13.91 1.99 -15.78
C THR A 143 13.36 0.84 -14.95
N GLY A 144 12.04 0.77 -14.76
CA GLY A 144 11.38 -0.23 -13.93
C GLY A 144 10.88 0.35 -12.60
N SER A 145 10.83 -0.48 -11.56
CA SER A 145 10.34 -0.11 -10.23
C SER A 145 11.31 -0.51 -9.12
N VAL A 146 11.46 0.37 -8.13
CA VAL A 146 12.27 0.12 -6.93
C VAL A 146 11.38 -0.45 -5.82
N ASN A 147 11.84 -1.49 -5.14
CA ASN A 147 11.13 -2.09 -4.00
C ASN A 147 11.81 -1.78 -2.67
N THR A 148 13.13 -1.58 -2.65
CA THR A 148 13.90 -1.42 -1.42
C THR A 148 15.12 -0.53 -1.62
N LEU A 149 15.52 0.14 -0.53
CA LEU A 149 16.68 1.01 -0.45
C LEU A 149 17.47 0.68 0.81
N PHE A 150 18.80 0.70 0.71
CA PHE A 150 19.69 0.71 1.86
C PHE A 150 20.68 1.88 1.73
N CYS A 151 20.51 2.91 2.55
CA CYS A 151 21.41 4.06 2.62
C CYS A 151 22.60 3.74 3.55
N ASP A 152 23.81 3.70 3.00
CA ASP A 152 25.06 3.54 3.73
C ASP A 152 25.65 4.91 4.04
N GLY A 153 25.34 5.42 5.25
CA GLY A 153 25.81 6.73 5.72
C GLY A 153 27.33 6.84 5.80
N ASP A 154 28.03 5.77 6.18
CA ASP A 154 29.50 5.75 6.26
C ASP A 154 30.12 5.83 4.85
N GLY A 155 29.51 5.15 3.89
CA GLY A 155 29.95 5.09 2.50
C GLY A 155 29.51 6.29 1.64
N GLY A 156 28.51 7.05 2.09
CA GLY A 156 27.88 8.13 1.30
C GLY A 156 27.22 7.60 0.02
N GLN A 157 26.55 6.44 0.10
CA GLN A 157 26.01 5.73 -1.05
C GLN A 157 24.69 5.01 -0.74
N VAL A 158 23.88 4.74 -1.77
CA VAL A 158 22.60 4.03 -1.63
C VAL A 158 22.61 2.77 -2.48
N TYR A 159 22.35 1.62 -1.88
CA TYR A 159 22.05 0.40 -2.61
C TYR A 159 20.56 0.37 -2.93
N VAL A 160 20.24 0.16 -4.20
CA VAL A 160 18.88 0.21 -4.74
C VAL A 160 18.52 -1.16 -5.26
N GLY A 161 17.40 -1.73 -4.82
CA GLY A 161 16.91 -3.04 -5.23
C GLY A 161 15.47 -2.99 -5.73
N GLY A 162 15.16 -3.74 -6.77
CA GLY A 162 13.81 -3.80 -7.33
C GLY A 162 13.69 -4.68 -8.55
N SER A 163 12.66 -4.42 -9.35
CA SER A 163 12.52 -4.93 -10.73
C SER A 163 12.92 -3.80 -11.67
N LEU A 164 14.22 -3.65 -11.88
CA LEU A 164 14.79 -2.45 -12.51
C LEU A 164 15.98 -2.78 -13.40
N SER A 165 16.34 -1.83 -14.26
CA SER A 165 17.59 -1.84 -15.00
C SER A 165 18.18 -0.43 -15.07
N GLY A 166 19.50 -0.35 -15.08
CA GLY A 166 20.25 0.90 -15.15
C GLY A 166 21.74 0.60 -15.36
N ALA A 167 22.40 1.43 -16.17
CA ALA A 167 23.77 1.15 -16.63
C ALA A 167 23.91 -0.29 -17.20
N ASN A 168 24.82 -1.12 -16.70
CA ASN A 168 24.94 -2.54 -17.10
C ASN A 168 24.33 -3.51 -16.08
N SER A 169 23.61 -2.99 -15.07
CA SER A 169 23.09 -3.76 -13.95
C SER A 169 21.58 -4.01 -14.07
N THR A 170 21.13 -5.16 -13.56
CA THR A 170 19.71 -5.52 -13.47
C THR A 170 19.32 -5.80 -12.02
N ASN A 171 18.15 -5.33 -11.58
CA ASN A 171 17.51 -5.57 -10.29
C ASN A 171 18.25 -5.08 -9.02
N ALA A 172 19.55 -4.82 -9.08
CA ALA A 172 20.30 -4.14 -8.03
C ALA A 172 21.39 -3.24 -8.61
N ILE A 173 21.54 -2.05 -8.06
CA ILE A 173 22.53 -1.04 -8.46
C ILE A 173 22.89 -0.16 -7.27
N VAL A 174 24.01 0.57 -7.32
CA VAL A 174 24.40 1.53 -6.28
C VAL A 174 24.47 2.95 -6.83
N TRP A 175 24.00 3.92 -6.04
CA TRP A 175 24.13 5.35 -6.32
C TRP A 175 25.16 5.98 -5.39
N LYS A 176 26.17 6.63 -5.96
CA LYS A 176 27.20 7.40 -5.24
C LYS A 176 27.66 8.55 -6.12
N ASN A 177 27.03 9.72 -5.96
CA ASN A 177 27.21 10.87 -6.87
C ASN A 177 26.99 10.51 -8.36
N GLY A 178 26.07 9.57 -8.62
CA GLY A 178 25.85 8.95 -9.92
C GLY A 178 25.68 7.43 -9.81
N TRP A 179 25.07 6.82 -10.82
CA TRP A 179 24.85 5.37 -10.89
C TRP A 179 26.16 4.63 -11.15
N GLN A 180 26.41 3.58 -10.37
CA GLN A 180 27.57 2.69 -10.53
C GLN A 180 27.10 1.23 -10.52
N ASP A 181 27.71 0.42 -11.38
CA ASP A 181 27.45 -1.02 -11.42
C ASP A 181 28.04 -1.70 -10.18
N LEU A 182 27.31 -2.67 -9.62
CA LEU A 182 27.86 -3.59 -8.62
C LEU A 182 28.87 -4.52 -9.31
N SER A 183 29.83 -5.09 -8.58
CA SER A 183 30.85 -5.99 -9.16
C SER A 183 30.28 -7.26 -9.82
N PHE A 184 29.01 -7.55 -9.59
CA PHE A 184 28.23 -8.66 -10.14
C PHE A 184 27.08 -8.21 -11.04
N ASN A 185 27.00 -6.93 -11.42
CA ASN A 185 25.96 -6.38 -12.30
C ASN A 185 24.50 -6.71 -11.91
N GLY A 186 24.24 -6.92 -10.62
CA GLY A 186 22.89 -7.13 -10.07
C GLY A 186 22.40 -8.59 -10.11
N PHE A 187 21.11 -8.83 -10.33
CA PHE A 187 20.48 -10.16 -10.22
C PHE A 187 19.61 -10.48 -11.43
N ASN A 188 19.33 -11.77 -11.64
CA ASN A 188 18.43 -12.23 -12.70
C ASN A 188 16.93 -12.20 -12.34
N GLY A 189 16.60 -11.79 -11.12
CA GLY A 189 15.23 -11.58 -10.65
C GLY A 189 15.15 -10.44 -9.63
N PRO A 190 13.93 -10.02 -9.23
CA PRO A 190 13.73 -8.81 -8.45
C PRO A 190 14.29 -8.92 -7.03
N VAL A 191 14.77 -7.79 -6.51
CA VAL A 191 15.18 -7.64 -5.11
C VAL A 191 14.05 -6.96 -4.34
N TYR A 192 13.72 -7.49 -3.16
CA TYR A 192 12.65 -6.98 -2.29
C TYR A 192 13.16 -6.38 -0.98
N SER A 193 14.34 -6.77 -0.51
CA SER A 193 14.92 -6.23 0.72
C SER A 193 16.44 -6.17 0.66
N ILE A 194 17.02 -5.11 1.23
CA ILE A 194 18.47 -4.95 1.40
C ILE A 194 18.74 -4.53 2.85
N THR A 195 19.71 -5.15 3.50
CA THR A 195 20.17 -4.75 4.83
C THR A 195 21.69 -4.91 4.95
N ARG A 196 22.29 -4.30 5.97
CA ARG A 196 23.69 -4.54 6.33
C ARG A 196 23.74 -5.59 7.44
N ALA A 197 24.49 -6.66 7.19
CA ALA A 197 24.90 -7.62 8.21
C ALA A 197 26.01 -7.02 9.09
N LEU A 198 26.21 -7.57 10.28
CA LEU A 198 27.13 -7.02 11.28
C LEU A 198 28.62 -7.08 10.91
N ASN A 199 28.99 -8.01 10.03
CA ASN A 199 30.31 -8.06 9.40
C ASN A 199 30.52 -6.96 8.35
N ASN A 200 29.63 -5.97 8.28
CA ASN A 200 29.55 -4.90 7.28
C ASN A 200 29.22 -5.37 5.85
N ASN A 201 28.92 -6.66 5.66
CA ASN A 201 28.45 -7.16 4.38
C ASN A 201 27.02 -6.69 4.10
N ILE A 202 26.70 -6.53 2.82
CA ILE A 202 25.36 -6.17 2.37
C ILE A 202 24.63 -7.46 2.01
N VAL A 203 23.44 -7.65 2.57
CA VAL A 203 22.60 -8.83 2.32
C VAL A 203 21.42 -8.41 1.45
N PHE A 204 21.26 -9.11 0.34
CA PHE A 204 20.15 -8.95 -0.59
C PHE A 204 19.17 -10.10 -0.42
N GLY A 205 17.89 -9.76 -0.30
CA GLY A 205 16.77 -10.69 -0.27
C GLY A 205 15.83 -10.42 -1.44
N GLY A 206 15.45 -11.46 -2.18
CA GLY A 206 14.59 -11.32 -3.34
C GLY A 206 14.08 -12.64 -3.89
N GLU A 207 13.69 -12.61 -5.15
CA GLU A 207 13.32 -13.79 -5.94
C GLU A 207 14.34 -13.92 -7.08
N PHE A 208 15.52 -14.45 -6.74
CA PHE A 208 16.61 -14.67 -7.69
C PHE A 208 17.38 -15.94 -7.34
N ASN A 209 17.95 -16.56 -8.36
CA ASN A 209 18.82 -17.74 -8.26
C ASN A 209 20.15 -17.52 -9.00
N GLY A 210 20.43 -16.29 -9.43
CA GLY A 210 21.65 -15.94 -10.14
C GLY A 210 21.95 -14.45 -10.15
N LEU A 211 23.20 -14.13 -10.48
CA LEU A 211 23.70 -12.76 -10.59
C LEU A 211 23.49 -12.20 -12.01
N GLY A 212 23.65 -10.88 -12.15
CA GLY A 212 23.51 -10.12 -13.37
C GLY A 212 24.81 -10.07 -14.20
N GLY A 213 24.67 -9.76 -15.48
CA GLY A 213 25.82 -9.65 -16.40
C GLY A 213 26.64 -10.94 -16.62
N ASN A 214 27.87 -10.77 -17.11
CA ASN A 214 28.84 -11.86 -17.36
C ASN A 214 29.51 -12.38 -16.06
N ALA A 215 29.10 -11.90 -14.88
CA ALA A 215 29.57 -12.40 -13.60
C ALA A 215 29.02 -13.80 -13.26
N SER A 216 28.14 -14.36 -14.11
CA SER A 216 27.61 -15.72 -14.04
C SER A 216 28.06 -16.61 -15.21
N ALA A 217 29.32 -16.56 -15.61
CA ALA A 217 29.91 -17.75 -16.22
C ALA A 217 30.50 -18.60 -15.09
N VAL A 218 29.65 -19.41 -14.43
CA VAL A 218 30.13 -20.77 -14.16
C VAL A 218 30.52 -21.28 -15.55
N PRO A 219 31.79 -21.62 -15.82
CA PRO A 219 32.17 -22.12 -17.13
C PRO A 219 31.21 -23.25 -17.48
N SER A 220 30.56 -23.18 -18.63
CA SER A 220 29.78 -24.31 -19.11
C SER A 220 30.69 -25.53 -19.08
N GLU A 221 30.25 -26.62 -18.45
CA GLU A 221 31.01 -27.86 -18.49
C GLU A 221 31.03 -28.39 -19.94
N ASN A 222 32.01 -27.93 -20.73
CA ASN A 222 32.20 -28.34 -22.12
C ASN A 222 32.82 -29.74 -22.20
N ASN A 223 32.63 -30.44 -23.31
CA ASN A 223 33.15 -31.79 -23.56
C ASN A 223 32.63 -32.87 -22.58
N THR A 224 31.43 -32.70 -22.03
CA THR A 224 30.87 -33.66 -21.06
C THR A 224 29.96 -34.71 -21.68
N GLN A 225 29.49 -34.52 -22.92
CA GLN A 225 28.58 -35.46 -23.58
C GLN A 225 29.37 -36.52 -24.35
N ILE A 226 29.21 -37.78 -23.95
CA ILE A 226 29.87 -38.92 -24.58
C ILE A 226 29.15 -39.28 -25.89
N ILE A 227 29.92 -39.45 -26.96
CA ILE A 227 29.45 -40.07 -28.20
C ILE A 227 29.53 -41.59 -28.02
N SER A 228 28.41 -42.29 -28.14
CA SER A 228 28.30 -43.74 -27.96
C SER A 228 29.02 -44.53 -29.06
N ILE A 229 30.33 -44.73 -28.92
CA ILE A 229 31.16 -45.51 -29.87
C ILE A 229 30.69 -46.98 -29.96
N SER A 230 30.11 -47.53 -28.88
CA SER A 230 29.56 -48.89 -28.83
C SER A 230 28.47 -49.15 -29.88
N SER A 231 27.77 -48.10 -30.32
CA SER A 231 26.74 -48.16 -31.35
C SER A 231 27.30 -48.30 -32.77
N ALA A 232 28.60 -48.06 -32.95
CA ALA A 232 29.23 -48.03 -34.26
C ALA A 232 29.54 -49.44 -34.80
N ASN A 233 29.60 -49.53 -36.13
CA ASN A 233 30.22 -50.64 -36.80
C ASN A 233 31.74 -50.47 -36.75
N ILE A 234 32.39 -51.21 -35.85
CA ILE A 234 33.82 -51.13 -35.58
C ILE A 234 34.58 -52.15 -36.44
N SER A 235 35.64 -51.70 -37.10
CA SER A 235 36.56 -52.54 -37.87
C SER A 235 38.01 -52.10 -37.67
N ALA A 236 38.96 -52.98 -37.93
CA ALA A 236 40.38 -52.68 -37.83
C ALA A 236 41.19 -53.37 -38.93
N GLN A 237 42.38 -52.83 -39.20
CA GLN A 237 43.38 -53.41 -40.10
C GLN A 237 44.63 -53.79 -39.31
N ALA A 238 45.22 -54.92 -39.68
CA ALA A 238 46.42 -55.48 -39.06
C ALA A 238 46.26 -55.81 -37.55
N SER A 239 45.06 -56.25 -37.12
CA SER A 239 44.88 -56.81 -35.76
C SER A 239 45.82 -58.00 -35.52
N SER A 240 46.26 -58.16 -34.27
CA SER A 240 47.10 -59.29 -33.83
C SER A 240 46.40 -60.65 -33.99
N ASP A 241 47.16 -61.70 -34.30
CA ASP A 241 46.68 -63.09 -34.33
C ASP A 241 46.65 -63.74 -32.93
N VAL A 242 47.08 -63.02 -31.89
CA VAL A 242 47.09 -63.53 -30.50
C VAL A 242 45.66 -63.61 -29.97
N ASN A 243 45.28 -64.79 -29.47
CA ASN A 243 43.92 -65.05 -28.97
C ASN A 243 43.54 -64.06 -27.86
N GLY A 244 42.39 -63.40 -28.02
CA GLY A 244 41.88 -62.40 -27.09
C GLY A 244 42.36 -60.96 -27.33
N PHE A 245 43.23 -60.69 -28.31
CA PHE A 245 43.72 -59.34 -28.61
C PHE A 245 43.35 -58.82 -30.02
N SER A 246 42.69 -59.64 -30.82
CA SER A 246 42.35 -59.34 -32.22
C SER A 246 41.11 -58.47 -32.38
N ASP A 247 40.18 -58.52 -31.42
CA ASP A 247 38.88 -57.83 -31.50
C ASP A 247 39.02 -56.33 -31.20
N PRO A 248 38.81 -55.44 -32.19
CA PRO A 248 38.89 -54.00 -31.99
C PRO A 248 37.79 -53.43 -31.08
N ARG A 249 36.76 -54.20 -30.71
CA ARG A 249 35.74 -53.80 -29.74
C ARG A 249 36.23 -53.84 -28.29
N ASN A 250 37.34 -54.53 -28.01
CA ASN A 250 37.89 -54.67 -26.64
C ASN A 250 38.23 -53.34 -25.95
N ILE A 251 38.36 -52.24 -26.70
CA ILE A 251 38.78 -50.92 -26.20
C ILE A 251 37.62 -49.91 -26.09
N VAL A 252 36.38 -50.33 -26.35
CA VAL A 252 35.21 -49.45 -26.33
C VAL A 252 34.31 -49.82 -25.15
N CYS A 253 33.74 -48.82 -24.47
CA CYS A 253 32.67 -48.98 -23.48
C CYS A 253 32.98 -50.07 -22.41
N LYS A 254 34.03 -49.82 -21.61
CA LYS A 254 34.44 -50.71 -20.53
C LYS A 254 34.10 -50.10 -19.17
N PRO A 255 33.84 -50.92 -18.14
CA PRO A 255 33.64 -50.42 -16.77
C PRO A 255 34.93 -49.82 -16.18
N ASP A 256 36.10 -50.32 -16.62
CA ASP A 256 37.41 -49.81 -16.22
C ASP A 256 38.39 -49.90 -17.40
N PHE A 257 38.85 -48.73 -17.87
CA PHE A 257 39.81 -48.60 -18.97
C PHE A 257 41.27 -48.82 -18.55
N THR A 258 41.55 -49.07 -17.27
CA THR A 258 42.91 -49.44 -16.80
C THR A 258 43.16 -50.94 -16.86
N THR A 259 42.11 -51.77 -16.88
CA THR A 259 42.21 -53.22 -17.00
C THR A 259 42.77 -53.63 -18.38
N GLN A 260 43.93 -54.30 -18.42
CA GLN A 260 44.60 -54.78 -19.63
C GLN A 260 44.60 -56.32 -19.74
N GLY A 261 44.76 -56.85 -20.95
CA GLY A 261 44.90 -58.28 -21.22
C GLY A 261 43.89 -58.83 -22.24
N ALA A 262 43.85 -60.16 -22.37
CA ALA A 262 42.95 -60.83 -23.31
C ALA A 262 41.47 -60.49 -23.03
N GLY A 263 40.74 -60.06 -24.06
CA GLY A 263 39.36 -59.58 -23.96
C GLY A 263 39.22 -58.15 -23.43
N SER A 264 40.32 -57.44 -23.22
CA SER A 264 40.35 -56.09 -22.65
C SER A 264 41.28 -55.12 -23.36
N THR A 265 42.21 -55.62 -24.16
CA THR A 265 43.17 -54.82 -24.94
C THR A 265 43.05 -55.20 -26.42
N TRP A 266 43.23 -54.22 -27.31
CA TRP A 266 43.37 -54.46 -28.74
C TRP A 266 44.81 -54.21 -29.17
N LEU A 267 45.41 -55.19 -29.85
CA LEU A 267 46.79 -55.13 -30.34
C LEU A 267 46.83 -55.21 -31.86
N LEU A 268 47.80 -54.51 -32.46
CA LEU A 268 48.21 -54.75 -33.85
C LEU A 268 49.15 -55.96 -33.93
N ALA A 269 49.26 -56.54 -35.12
CA ALA A 269 50.26 -57.54 -35.43
C ALA A 269 51.68 -56.94 -35.26
N ASP A 270 52.60 -57.75 -34.74
CA ASP A 270 53.96 -57.30 -34.44
C ASP A 270 54.63 -56.71 -35.69
N GLN A 271 55.36 -55.60 -35.48
CA GLN A 271 56.10 -54.85 -36.50
C GLN A 271 55.27 -54.31 -37.66
N SER A 272 53.96 -54.08 -37.48
CA SER A 272 53.08 -53.58 -38.54
C SER A 272 52.31 -52.31 -38.13
N PRO A 273 52.18 -51.32 -39.05
CA PRO A 273 51.21 -50.24 -38.89
C PRO A 273 49.80 -50.78 -39.15
N GLY A 274 48.79 -50.08 -38.62
CA GLY A 274 47.41 -50.53 -38.72
C GLY A 274 46.42 -49.38 -38.51
N SER A 275 45.13 -49.71 -38.54
CA SER A 275 44.08 -48.71 -38.35
C SER A 275 42.90 -49.27 -37.58
N TRP A 276 42.19 -48.39 -36.88
CA TRP A 276 40.95 -48.67 -36.17
C TRP A 276 39.87 -47.71 -36.68
N LYS A 277 38.70 -48.22 -37.05
CA LYS A 277 37.64 -47.46 -37.72
C LYS A 277 36.29 -47.68 -37.03
N ALA A 278 35.54 -46.60 -36.81
CA ALA A 278 34.15 -46.65 -36.36
C ALA A 278 33.23 -45.93 -37.36
N GLU A 279 32.15 -46.61 -37.77
CA GLU A 279 31.10 -46.06 -38.63
C GLU A 279 29.76 -46.02 -37.88
N PHE A 280 29.12 -44.86 -37.83
CA PHE A 280 27.93 -44.61 -37.01
C PHE A 280 26.66 -44.54 -37.86
N GLY A 281 25.51 -44.85 -37.25
CA GLY A 281 24.19 -44.64 -37.85
C GLY A 281 23.70 -43.19 -37.82
N PHE A 282 24.51 -42.28 -37.25
CA PHE A 282 24.21 -40.87 -37.04
C PHE A 282 25.46 -40.00 -37.23
N GLY A 283 25.26 -38.75 -37.60
CA GLY A 283 26.29 -37.72 -37.66
C GLY A 283 26.49 -37.03 -36.31
N PHE A 284 27.74 -36.68 -36.01
CA PHE A 284 28.17 -36.04 -34.78
C PHE A 284 29.32 -35.05 -35.05
N GLU A 285 29.59 -34.20 -34.07
CA GLU A 285 30.60 -33.14 -34.11
C GLU A 285 31.50 -33.27 -32.87
N PRO A 286 32.64 -33.96 -32.98
CA PRO A 286 33.47 -34.24 -31.81
C PRO A 286 34.28 -33.02 -31.39
N THR A 287 34.43 -32.85 -30.08
CA THR A 287 35.15 -31.73 -29.45
C THR A 287 36.32 -32.21 -28.59
N SER A 288 36.27 -33.45 -28.09
CA SER A 288 37.39 -34.09 -27.39
C SER A 288 37.48 -35.60 -27.65
N LEU A 289 38.70 -36.14 -27.58
CA LEU A 289 39.06 -37.54 -27.73
C LEU A 289 39.94 -37.96 -26.54
N LYS A 290 39.59 -39.06 -25.88
CA LYS A 290 40.43 -39.70 -24.87
C LYS A 290 40.93 -41.03 -25.38
N LEU A 291 42.25 -41.24 -25.29
CA LEU A 291 42.88 -42.50 -25.64
C LEU A 291 43.65 -43.06 -24.44
N HIS A 292 43.45 -44.34 -24.18
CA HIS A 292 44.25 -45.10 -23.22
C HIS A 292 45.24 -45.94 -23.99
N ASN A 293 46.53 -45.65 -23.79
CA ASN A 293 47.58 -46.50 -24.33
C ASN A 293 47.60 -47.85 -23.59
N THR A 294 48.19 -48.86 -24.22
CA THR A 294 48.49 -50.12 -23.55
C THR A 294 49.97 -50.18 -23.16
N ASP A 295 50.29 -50.98 -22.16
CA ASP A 295 51.67 -51.36 -21.79
C ASP A 295 51.77 -52.89 -21.66
N PHE A 296 50.82 -53.61 -22.25
CA PHE A 296 50.74 -55.05 -22.14
C PHE A 296 51.95 -55.69 -22.85
N GLU A 297 52.82 -56.34 -22.07
CA GLU A 297 54.11 -56.89 -22.52
C GLU A 297 55.02 -55.86 -23.22
N GLY A 298 54.96 -54.59 -22.80
CA GLY A 298 55.77 -53.49 -23.36
C GLY A 298 55.34 -53.03 -24.76
N ARG A 299 54.18 -53.49 -25.26
CA ARG A 299 53.56 -53.01 -26.50
C ARG A 299 52.76 -51.74 -26.21
N GLY A 300 52.77 -50.79 -27.14
CA GLY A 300 52.02 -49.55 -27.01
C GLY A 300 52.00 -48.73 -28.30
N THR A 301 51.02 -47.87 -28.46
CA THR A 301 50.97 -46.92 -29.58
C THR A 301 51.91 -45.75 -29.30
N LYS A 302 52.72 -45.36 -30.30
CA LYS A 302 53.64 -44.21 -30.20
C LYS A 302 53.15 -43.01 -31.00
N THR A 303 52.73 -43.23 -32.25
CA THR A 303 52.29 -42.16 -33.16
C THR A 303 50.98 -42.56 -33.82
N PHE A 304 49.94 -41.73 -33.68
CA PHE A 304 48.66 -41.90 -34.36
C PHE A 304 48.22 -40.62 -35.09
N ARG A 305 47.18 -40.73 -35.93
CA ARG A 305 46.41 -39.59 -36.45
C ARG A 305 44.92 -39.88 -36.47
N PHE A 306 44.11 -38.83 -36.38
CA PHE A 306 42.66 -38.89 -36.49
C PHE A 306 42.20 -38.45 -37.88
N THR A 307 41.46 -39.31 -38.58
CA THR A 307 40.88 -39.02 -39.90
C THR A 307 39.35 -38.97 -39.81
N ALA A 308 38.77 -37.83 -40.15
CA ALA A 308 37.32 -37.65 -40.27
C ALA A 308 36.82 -38.27 -41.58
N LEU A 309 35.71 -39.00 -41.53
CA LEU A 309 35.06 -39.61 -42.71
C LEU A 309 33.61 -39.12 -42.84
N PRO A 310 33.09 -38.94 -44.07
CA PRO A 310 33.65 -39.40 -45.34
C PRO A 310 34.70 -38.49 -45.99
N ASP A 311 34.89 -37.27 -45.46
CA ASP A 311 35.72 -36.23 -46.09
C ASP A 311 37.20 -36.61 -46.26
N GLY A 312 37.71 -37.53 -45.43
CA GLY A 312 39.09 -38.00 -45.48
C GLY A 312 40.11 -37.01 -44.92
N GLY A 313 39.63 -35.92 -44.28
CA GLY A 313 40.47 -34.89 -43.67
C GLY A 313 41.17 -35.38 -42.40
N ILE A 314 42.43 -34.98 -42.22
CA ILE A 314 43.18 -35.19 -40.97
C ILE A 314 42.85 -34.03 -40.03
N LEU A 315 42.44 -34.33 -38.79
CA LEU A 315 42.07 -33.30 -37.82
C LEU A 315 43.24 -32.90 -36.94
N ASN A 316 43.33 -31.59 -36.67
CA ASN A 316 44.31 -31.03 -35.76
C ASN A 316 43.81 -31.17 -34.31
N LEU A 317 44.70 -31.65 -33.44
CA LEU A 317 44.43 -31.87 -32.03
C LEU A 317 45.38 -31.04 -31.17
N THR A 318 44.90 -30.64 -29.99
CA THR A 318 45.74 -30.13 -28.91
C THR A 318 45.72 -31.07 -27.72
N TYR A 319 46.84 -31.21 -27.03
CA TYR A 319 46.98 -32.06 -25.85
C TYR A 319 47.95 -31.44 -24.85
N THR A 320 47.94 -31.91 -23.61
CA THR A 320 48.94 -31.52 -22.61
C THR A 320 50.13 -32.46 -22.71
N ASP A 321 51.32 -31.92 -23.00
CA ASP A 321 52.55 -32.71 -23.05
C ASP A 321 52.90 -33.21 -21.63
N PRO A 322 52.91 -34.54 -21.41
CA PRO A 322 53.10 -35.11 -20.07
C PRO A 322 54.49 -34.81 -19.47
N ASN A 323 55.50 -34.48 -20.29
CA ASN A 323 56.84 -34.17 -19.78
C ASN A 323 56.98 -32.70 -19.32
N SER A 324 56.28 -31.78 -20.00
CA SER A 324 56.42 -30.34 -19.77
C SER A 324 55.23 -29.71 -19.05
N GLY A 325 54.09 -30.40 -19.00
CA GLY A 325 52.82 -29.90 -18.47
C GLY A 325 52.21 -28.77 -19.31
N ARG A 326 52.75 -28.48 -20.49
CA ARG A 326 52.30 -27.39 -21.37
C ARG A 326 51.42 -27.92 -22.50
N GLN A 327 50.50 -27.09 -22.98
CA GLN A 327 49.68 -27.40 -24.15
C GLN A 327 50.56 -27.47 -25.41
N ALA A 328 50.39 -28.53 -26.19
CA ALA A 328 51.03 -28.79 -27.46
C ALA A 328 49.97 -29.12 -28.53
N PHE A 329 50.36 -29.11 -29.80
CA PHE A 329 49.49 -29.39 -30.94
C PHE A 329 50.07 -30.48 -31.84
N CYS A 330 49.21 -31.26 -32.47
CA CYS A 330 49.57 -32.32 -33.41
C CYS A 330 48.48 -32.52 -34.48
N ASP A 331 48.85 -33.13 -35.60
CA ASP A 331 47.95 -33.43 -36.72
C ASP A 331 48.14 -34.89 -37.21
N ALA A 332 49.01 -35.11 -38.20
CA ALA A 332 49.32 -36.43 -38.76
C ALA A 332 50.23 -37.27 -37.85
N ARG A 333 50.79 -36.69 -36.78
CA ARG A 333 51.74 -37.33 -35.86
C ARG A 333 51.45 -36.97 -34.40
N CYS A 334 50.33 -37.44 -33.87
CA CYS A 334 49.97 -37.25 -32.47
C CYS A 334 50.66 -38.31 -31.58
N PRO A 335 51.39 -37.89 -30.53
CA PRO A 335 52.16 -38.81 -29.70
C PRO A 335 51.32 -39.44 -28.58
N LEU A 336 51.64 -40.70 -28.25
CA LEU A 336 51.21 -41.35 -27.01
C LEU A 336 52.44 -41.81 -26.21
N PRO A 337 52.54 -41.45 -24.91
CA PRO A 337 53.70 -41.77 -24.08
C PRO A 337 53.86 -43.27 -23.81
N GLU A 338 55.11 -43.73 -23.73
CA GLU A 338 55.48 -45.12 -23.39
C GLU A 338 55.16 -45.41 -21.92
N GLY A 339 54.60 -46.60 -21.62
CA GLY A 339 54.29 -47.04 -20.25
C GLY A 339 53.16 -46.28 -19.55
N ASN A 340 52.53 -45.30 -20.20
CA ASN A 340 51.41 -44.57 -19.61
C ASN A 340 50.08 -45.29 -19.86
N THR A 341 49.49 -45.84 -18.80
CA THR A 341 48.19 -46.53 -18.84
C THR A 341 47.01 -45.63 -18.46
N THR A 342 47.27 -44.35 -18.13
CA THR A 342 46.23 -43.34 -17.89
C THR A 342 45.69 -42.77 -19.20
N ALA A 343 44.51 -42.15 -19.15
CA ALA A 343 43.91 -41.48 -20.30
C ALA A 343 44.78 -40.29 -20.74
N GLN A 344 45.07 -40.20 -22.03
CA GLN A 344 45.56 -38.99 -22.66
C GLN A 344 44.39 -38.27 -23.35
N ASP A 345 44.16 -37.02 -22.96
CA ASP A 345 43.11 -36.18 -23.51
C ASP A 345 43.64 -35.37 -24.70
N PHE A 346 42.83 -35.32 -25.76
CA PHE A 346 43.06 -34.53 -26.97
C PHE A 346 41.81 -33.69 -27.27
N SER A 347 41.97 -32.39 -27.48
CA SER A 347 40.88 -31.50 -27.91
C SER A 347 40.99 -31.18 -29.39
N PHE A 348 39.87 -31.16 -30.11
CA PHE A 348 39.85 -30.83 -31.53
C PHE A 348 39.96 -29.32 -31.74
N VAL A 349 40.86 -28.89 -32.65
CA VAL A 349 41.03 -27.46 -32.97
C VAL A 349 39.86 -26.94 -33.82
N ASN A 350 39.37 -27.77 -34.74
CA ASN A 350 38.24 -27.47 -35.60
C ASN A 350 37.16 -28.52 -35.35
N VAL A 351 35.92 -28.08 -35.13
CA VAL A 351 34.76 -28.96 -35.03
C VAL A 351 34.24 -29.22 -36.44
N VAL A 352 34.32 -30.48 -36.88
CA VAL A 352 33.91 -30.92 -38.22
C VAL A 352 32.87 -32.03 -38.06
N GLY A 353 31.71 -31.87 -38.69
CA GLY A 353 30.67 -32.89 -38.69
C GLY A 353 31.13 -34.16 -39.43
N MET A 354 30.91 -35.33 -38.82
CA MET A 354 31.28 -36.62 -39.39
C MET A 354 30.31 -37.70 -38.97
N ASN A 355 30.26 -38.81 -39.71
CA ASN A 355 29.49 -40.02 -39.34
C ASN A 355 30.38 -41.26 -39.23
N ALA A 356 31.68 -41.11 -39.46
CA ALA A 356 32.68 -42.13 -39.26
C ALA A 356 34.03 -41.49 -38.99
N PHE A 357 34.92 -42.22 -38.31
CA PHE A 357 36.31 -41.79 -38.16
C PHE A 357 37.26 -42.99 -38.17
N ARG A 358 38.54 -42.70 -38.43
CA ARG A 358 39.61 -43.69 -38.40
C ARG A 358 40.82 -43.18 -37.63
N ILE A 359 41.34 -44.01 -36.74
CA ILE A 359 42.64 -43.85 -36.08
C ILE A 359 43.67 -44.64 -36.89
N ASP A 360 44.62 -43.95 -37.50
CA ASP A 360 45.75 -44.59 -38.18
C ASP A 360 46.96 -44.60 -37.25
N ILE A 361 47.56 -45.76 -37.03
CA ILE A 361 48.74 -45.94 -36.19
C ILE A 361 49.96 -46.18 -37.08
N SER A 362 50.97 -45.32 -36.93
CA SER A 362 52.16 -45.30 -37.79
C SER A 362 53.45 -45.73 -37.10
N ASP A 363 53.55 -45.54 -35.77
CA ASP A 363 54.68 -46.00 -34.95
C ASP A 363 54.19 -46.59 -33.62
N TRP A 364 55.01 -47.45 -33.01
CA TRP A 364 54.71 -48.17 -31.77
C TRP A 364 55.91 -48.29 -30.83
N TRP A 365 55.63 -48.67 -29.58
CA TRP A 365 56.57 -49.10 -28.55
C TRP A 365 56.60 -50.63 -28.49
N GLY A 366 57.74 -51.21 -28.14
CA GLY A 366 57.92 -52.67 -28.07
C GLY A 366 57.76 -53.39 -29.42
N ALA A 367 57.17 -54.59 -29.39
CA ALA A 367 57.04 -55.47 -30.57
C ALA A 367 55.93 -55.06 -31.55
N GLY A 368 54.93 -54.28 -31.10
CA GLY A 368 53.77 -53.87 -31.90
C GLY A 368 52.92 -52.82 -31.17
N ALA A 369 51.99 -52.18 -31.88
CA ALA A 369 51.11 -51.18 -31.29
C ALA A 369 49.91 -51.79 -30.56
N GLY A 370 49.25 -50.98 -29.74
CA GLY A 370 47.98 -51.35 -29.14
C GLY A 370 47.33 -50.20 -28.38
N LEU A 371 46.06 -50.38 -28.05
CA LEU A 371 45.27 -49.45 -27.25
C LEU A 371 44.47 -50.24 -26.21
N ASN A 372 44.13 -49.58 -25.12
CA ASN A 372 43.32 -50.16 -24.05
C ASN A 372 41.95 -49.49 -23.88
N GLY A 373 41.76 -48.32 -24.50
CA GLY A 373 40.54 -47.52 -24.34
C GLY A 373 40.45 -46.38 -25.35
N ILE A 374 39.23 -46.11 -25.81
CA ILE A 374 38.89 -44.93 -26.62
C ILE A 374 37.54 -44.36 -26.18
N GLN A 375 37.49 -43.04 -25.99
CA GLN A 375 36.26 -42.30 -25.71
C GLN A 375 36.23 -41.02 -26.55
N LEU A 376 35.05 -40.64 -27.02
CA LEU A 376 34.83 -39.47 -27.87
C LEU A 376 33.72 -38.62 -27.28
N PHE A 377 33.89 -37.30 -27.29
CA PHE A 377 32.99 -36.35 -26.64
C PHE A 377 32.56 -35.25 -27.61
N GLN A 378 31.42 -34.63 -27.34
CA GLN A 378 30.87 -33.47 -28.03
C GLN A 378 30.26 -32.49 -27.03
N ASP A 379 29.93 -31.28 -27.49
CA ASP A 379 29.23 -30.29 -26.66
C ASP A 379 27.70 -30.40 -26.75
N ALA A 380 27.18 -30.92 -27.87
CA ALA A 380 25.74 -31.01 -28.08
C ALA A 380 25.12 -32.13 -27.24
N ILE A 381 24.10 -31.78 -26.44
CA ILE A 381 23.34 -32.74 -25.62
C ILE A 381 22.20 -33.30 -26.47
N TYR A 382 22.38 -34.51 -26.99
CA TYR A 382 21.34 -35.20 -27.77
C TYR A 382 20.76 -36.39 -27.00
N SER A 383 19.46 -36.61 -27.21
CA SER A 383 18.79 -37.89 -26.96
C SER A 383 18.20 -38.39 -28.29
N TYR A 384 18.65 -39.54 -28.75
CA TYR A 384 18.23 -40.16 -30.01
C TYR A 384 17.05 -41.11 -29.80
N ALA A 385 16.14 -41.17 -30.75
CA ALA A 385 14.97 -42.05 -30.72
C ALA A 385 15.36 -43.52 -30.83
N VAL A 386 16.34 -43.82 -31.69
CA VAL A 386 16.98 -45.13 -31.74
C VAL A 386 17.87 -45.25 -30.50
N ASN A 387 17.39 -45.98 -29.49
CA ASN A 387 18.05 -46.00 -28.18
C ASN A 387 19.51 -46.48 -28.22
N ASP A 388 19.85 -47.37 -29.17
CA ASP A 388 21.21 -47.87 -29.37
C ASP A 388 22.22 -46.76 -29.72
N PHE A 389 21.78 -45.59 -30.21
CA PHE A 389 22.65 -44.45 -30.49
C PHE A 389 22.98 -43.64 -29.24
N ASN A 390 22.25 -43.85 -28.15
CA ASN A 390 22.55 -43.27 -26.86
C ASN A 390 23.56 -44.14 -26.07
N GLU A 391 23.93 -43.71 -24.86
CA GLU A 391 24.96 -44.37 -24.06
C GLU A 391 24.43 -45.67 -23.39
N PRO A 392 25.11 -46.82 -23.55
CA PRO A 392 24.79 -48.06 -22.85
C PRO A 392 25.07 -48.02 -21.34
N GLU A 393 24.41 -48.91 -20.60
CA GLU A 393 24.53 -49.05 -19.13
C GLU A 393 25.93 -49.40 -18.62
N ILE A 394 26.78 -49.98 -19.45
CA ILE A 394 28.06 -50.55 -19.07
C ILE A 394 29.26 -49.62 -19.36
N CYS A 395 29.04 -48.41 -19.87
CA CYS A 395 30.11 -47.52 -20.37
C CYS A 395 30.71 -46.53 -19.35
N GLY A 396 30.45 -46.66 -18.04
CA GLY A 396 31.03 -45.78 -17.02
C GLY A 396 30.41 -45.95 -15.63
N PRO A 397 30.90 -45.23 -14.61
CA PRO A 397 30.44 -45.33 -13.22
C PRO A 397 29.14 -44.56 -12.91
N THR A 398 28.54 -43.84 -13.86
CA THR A 398 27.41 -42.91 -13.62
C THR A 398 26.04 -43.52 -13.89
N THR A 399 25.05 -43.15 -13.08
CA THR A 399 23.64 -43.62 -13.17
C THR A 399 22.76 -42.79 -14.12
N ALA A 400 23.16 -41.57 -14.48
CA ALA A 400 22.46 -40.70 -15.44
C ALA A 400 23.11 -40.77 -16.83
N ARG A 401 22.32 -41.10 -17.86
CA ARG A 401 22.75 -41.29 -19.26
C ARG A 401 21.64 -40.93 -20.24
N SER A 402 21.93 -40.34 -21.40
CA SER A 402 20.88 -40.13 -22.40
C SER A 402 20.28 -41.48 -22.80
N GLN A 403 18.95 -41.56 -22.94
CA GLN A 403 18.26 -42.76 -23.40
C GLN A 403 16.90 -42.42 -24.01
N ALA A 404 16.29 -43.37 -24.70
CA ALA A 404 14.92 -43.27 -25.18
C ALA A 404 14.16 -44.58 -24.94
N THR A 405 12.86 -44.45 -24.64
CA THR A 405 11.94 -45.58 -24.54
C THR A 405 10.82 -45.42 -25.57
N THR A 406 10.33 -46.55 -26.08
CA THR A 406 9.33 -46.55 -27.16
C THR A 406 8.15 -47.45 -26.81
N THR A 407 6.95 -47.02 -27.16
CA THR A 407 5.74 -47.85 -27.17
C THR A 407 5.19 -47.89 -28.59
N GLY A 408 4.67 -49.05 -29.03
CA GLY A 408 4.13 -49.23 -30.39
C GLY A 408 5.13 -49.87 -31.39
N PRO A 409 4.69 -50.11 -32.63
CA PRO A 409 5.44 -50.89 -33.62
C PRO A 409 6.44 -50.02 -34.40
N TRP A 410 7.51 -49.58 -33.74
CA TRP A 410 8.57 -48.77 -34.36
C TRP A 410 9.60 -49.62 -35.11
N GLU A 411 10.02 -49.16 -36.29
CA GLU A 411 11.09 -49.75 -37.08
C GLU A 411 12.19 -48.71 -37.37
N ILE A 412 13.44 -49.14 -37.53
CA ILE A 412 14.56 -48.26 -37.86
C ILE A 412 14.58 -48.03 -39.38
N SER A 413 14.39 -46.77 -39.79
CA SER A 413 14.55 -46.32 -41.18
C SER A 413 16.01 -45.94 -41.48
N PRO A 414 16.52 -46.16 -42.71
CA PRO A 414 17.77 -45.57 -43.18
C PRO A 414 17.76 -44.03 -43.06
N SER A 415 18.92 -43.41 -42.98
CA SER A 415 19.03 -41.95 -42.86
C SER A 415 18.51 -41.20 -44.08
N GLN A 416 18.57 -41.81 -45.28
CA GLN A 416 18.28 -41.14 -46.56
C GLN A 416 19.10 -39.83 -46.66
N ASP A 417 18.44 -38.69 -46.90
CA ASP A 417 19.06 -37.36 -46.94
C ASP A 417 19.26 -36.71 -45.55
N SER A 418 18.93 -37.42 -44.46
CA SER A 418 19.02 -36.92 -43.09
C SER A 418 20.36 -37.26 -42.41
N SER A 419 20.70 -36.53 -41.35
CA SER A 419 21.95 -36.74 -40.59
C SER A 419 21.95 -38.00 -39.72
N SER A 420 20.82 -38.68 -39.54
CA SER A 420 20.71 -39.86 -38.67
C SER A 420 19.64 -40.82 -39.18
N LYS A 421 19.86 -42.13 -39.02
CA LYS A 421 18.77 -43.12 -39.00
C LYS A 421 17.74 -42.71 -37.93
N TYR A 422 16.48 -43.05 -38.13
CA TYR A 422 15.38 -42.63 -37.28
C TYR A 422 14.32 -43.73 -37.14
N LEU A 423 13.46 -43.61 -36.14
CA LEU A 423 12.32 -44.52 -35.98
C LEU A 423 11.15 -44.08 -36.86
N THR A 424 10.50 -45.03 -37.51
CA THR A 424 9.27 -44.83 -38.28
C THR A 424 8.23 -45.87 -37.89
N THR A 425 6.96 -45.50 -37.90
CA THR A 425 5.84 -46.42 -37.69
C THR A 425 4.65 -46.01 -38.54
N VAL A 426 3.83 -46.98 -38.94
CA VAL A 426 2.60 -46.76 -39.72
C VAL A 426 1.40 -47.22 -38.90
N LEU A 427 0.59 -46.26 -38.47
CA LEU A 427 -0.60 -46.49 -37.68
C LEU A 427 -1.84 -46.58 -38.55
N GLN A 428 -2.75 -47.49 -38.20
CA GLN A 428 -4.02 -47.71 -38.88
C GLN A 428 -5.16 -47.37 -37.90
N GLY A 429 -6.18 -46.66 -38.37
CA GLY A 429 -7.32 -46.27 -37.53
C GLY A 429 -8.13 -45.12 -38.12
N THR A 430 -9.41 -45.06 -37.76
CA THR A 430 -10.32 -43.96 -38.12
C THR A 430 -11.24 -43.67 -36.93
N PRO A 431 -10.86 -42.75 -36.02
CA PRO A 431 -9.60 -41.98 -35.98
C PRO A 431 -8.39 -42.79 -35.50
N ILE A 432 -7.19 -42.25 -35.67
CA ILE A 432 -5.95 -42.80 -35.08
C ILE A 432 -5.98 -42.65 -33.55
N ASP A 433 -5.58 -43.70 -32.83
CA ASP A 433 -5.40 -43.69 -31.37
C ASP A 433 -4.06 -43.01 -30.99
N PRO A 434 -4.08 -41.89 -30.24
CA PRO A 434 -2.87 -41.19 -29.79
C PRO A 434 -1.92 -42.01 -28.91
N GLU A 435 -2.41 -43.04 -28.23
CA GLU A 435 -1.56 -43.89 -27.38
C GLU A 435 -1.01 -45.12 -28.13
N ALA A 436 -1.34 -45.30 -29.41
CA ALA A 436 -0.88 -46.44 -30.21
C ALA A 436 0.63 -46.48 -30.44
N ALA A 437 1.31 -45.33 -30.36
CA ALA A 437 2.76 -45.24 -30.42
C ALA A 437 3.29 -44.02 -29.65
N SER A 438 4.44 -44.16 -29.00
CA SER A 438 5.15 -43.05 -28.37
C SER A 438 6.67 -43.24 -28.39
N VAL A 439 7.40 -42.14 -28.33
CA VAL A 439 8.85 -42.11 -28.05
C VAL A 439 9.08 -41.12 -26.92
N THR A 440 9.68 -41.58 -25.82
CA THR A 440 10.07 -40.74 -24.69
C THR A 440 11.59 -40.58 -24.70
N PHE A 441 12.05 -39.35 -24.87
CA PHE A 441 13.45 -38.95 -24.84
C PHE A 441 13.83 -38.52 -23.44
N LEU A 442 14.92 -39.06 -22.92
CA LEU A 442 15.44 -38.79 -21.58
C LEU A 442 16.91 -38.33 -21.72
N PRO A 443 17.21 -37.03 -21.67
CA PRO A 443 18.58 -36.51 -21.78
C PRO A 443 19.42 -36.78 -20.52
N ASP A 444 20.72 -36.54 -20.64
CA ASP A 444 21.68 -36.47 -19.54
C ASP A 444 22.30 -35.06 -19.46
N LEU A 445 21.62 -34.20 -18.73
CA LEU A 445 22.01 -32.83 -18.40
C LEU A 445 23.00 -32.84 -17.23
N LYS A 446 24.23 -32.36 -17.46
CA LYS A 446 25.30 -32.34 -16.45
C LYS A 446 25.24 -31.13 -15.51
N GLN A 447 24.58 -30.06 -15.93
CA GLN A 447 24.48 -28.80 -15.17
C GLN A 447 23.06 -28.25 -15.27
N SER A 448 22.58 -27.56 -14.23
CA SER A 448 21.30 -26.84 -14.27
C SER A 448 21.48 -25.51 -15.01
N GLY A 449 20.42 -25.02 -15.65
CA GLY A 449 20.46 -23.73 -16.33
C GLY A 449 19.25 -23.46 -17.21
N ASN A 450 19.29 -22.37 -17.96
CA ASN A 450 18.27 -22.06 -18.95
C ASN A 450 18.60 -22.78 -20.27
N TYR A 451 17.66 -23.54 -20.81
CA TYR A 451 17.83 -24.40 -21.99
C TYR A 451 16.80 -24.07 -23.08
N SER A 452 17.25 -24.17 -24.33
CA SER A 452 16.37 -24.35 -25.49
C SER A 452 16.34 -25.84 -25.87
N VAL A 453 15.14 -26.41 -25.99
CA VAL A 453 14.92 -27.80 -26.37
C VAL A 453 14.35 -27.85 -27.77
N THR A 454 15.08 -28.50 -28.66
CA THR A 454 14.75 -28.57 -30.08
C THR A 454 14.53 -30.02 -30.51
N ILE A 455 13.40 -30.31 -31.17
CA ILE A 455 13.13 -31.62 -31.76
C ILE A 455 13.46 -31.61 -33.25
N TYR A 456 14.09 -32.68 -33.75
CA TYR A 456 14.46 -32.83 -35.16
C TYR A 456 13.51 -33.80 -35.86
N THR A 457 12.97 -33.37 -37.00
CA THR A 457 12.03 -34.16 -37.83
C THR A 457 12.64 -34.43 -39.21
N PRO A 458 12.88 -35.70 -39.57
CA PRO A 458 13.34 -36.08 -40.90
C PRO A 458 12.38 -35.70 -42.02
N GLY A 459 12.92 -35.32 -43.18
CA GLY A 459 12.16 -35.05 -44.40
C GLY A 459 11.42 -36.27 -44.97
N CYS A 460 10.24 -36.06 -45.53
CA CYS A 460 9.39 -37.13 -46.07
C CYS A 460 9.64 -37.48 -47.55
N GLN A 461 10.48 -36.71 -48.27
CA GLN A 461 10.76 -37.00 -49.67
C GLN A 461 11.68 -38.21 -49.83
N GLY A 462 12.73 -38.31 -49.01
CA GLY A 462 13.74 -39.38 -49.10
C GLY A 462 13.19 -40.77 -48.78
N ASP A 463 12.11 -40.87 -48.01
CA ASP A 463 11.44 -42.15 -47.68
C ASP A 463 10.09 -42.34 -48.38
N GLY A 464 9.65 -41.36 -49.20
CA GLY A 464 8.41 -41.42 -49.97
C GLY A 464 7.11 -41.37 -49.14
N THR A 465 7.16 -40.91 -47.89
CA THR A 465 6.01 -40.97 -46.96
C THR A 465 5.20 -39.68 -46.85
N CYS A 466 5.49 -38.64 -47.66
CA CYS A 466 4.85 -37.31 -47.52
C CYS A 466 3.31 -37.33 -47.51
N ALA A 467 2.67 -38.24 -48.25
CA ALA A 467 1.22 -38.33 -48.32
C ALA A 467 0.58 -38.99 -47.07
N SER A 468 1.34 -39.74 -46.28
CA SER A 468 0.87 -40.44 -45.07
C SER A 468 1.37 -39.80 -43.77
N ARG A 469 2.31 -38.84 -43.80
CA ARG A 469 2.72 -38.07 -42.61
C ARG A 469 1.55 -37.20 -42.10
N GLY A 470 1.51 -36.98 -40.79
CA GLY A 470 0.51 -36.12 -40.15
C GLY A 470 1.11 -35.31 -39.01
N ARG A 471 0.31 -35.13 -37.95
CA ARG A 471 0.63 -34.32 -36.78
C ARG A 471 1.05 -35.19 -35.60
N VAL A 472 1.93 -34.66 -34.77
CA VAL A 472 2.35 -35.23 -33.49
C VAL A 472 2.15 -34.23 -32.39
N ASN A 473 1.81 -34.69 -31.19
CA ASN A 473 1.84 -33.89 -29.98
C ASN A 473 3.15 -34.17 -29.24
N ILE A 474 3.88 -33.10 -28.91
CA ILE A 474 5.12 -33.17 -28.15
C ILE A 474 4.83 -32.64 -26.75
N THR A 475 5.01 -33.47 -25.73
CA THR A 475 4.87 -33.07 -24.33
C THR A 475 6.25 -32.95 -23.70
N THR A 476 6.55 -31.80 -23.10
CA THR A 476 7.81 -31.55 -22.38
C THR A 476 7.53 -31.49 -20.89
N SER A 477 8.25 -32.32 -20.12
CA SER A 477 8.15 -32.38 -18.67
C SER A 477 9.55 -32.14 -18.08
N MET A 478 9.75 -30.95 -17.51
CA MET A 478 11.07 -30.43 -17.08
C MET A 478 11.17 -30.23 -15.55
N GLY A 479 10.35 -30.93 -14.76
CA GLY A 479 10.27 -30.78 -13.29
C GLY A 479 9.21 -29.78 -12.80
N GLY A 480 8.51 -29.09 -13.73
CA GLY A 480 7.35 -28.23 -13.47
C GLY A 480 6.05 -28.78 -14.08
N GLU A 481 5.13 -27.89 -14.48
CA GLU A 481 3.94 -28.27 -15.26
C GLU A 481 4.32 -28.78 -16.66
N ASP A 482 3.56 -29.74 -17.17
CA ASP A 482 3.77 -30.30 -18.51
C ASP A 482 3.29 -29.32 -19.58
N GLU A 483 4.17 -28.97 -20.52
CA GLU A 483 3.81 -28.18 -21.70
C GLU A 483 3.62 -29.09 -22.91
N SER A 484 2.70 -28.75 -23.82
CA SER A 484 2.46 -29.54 -25.02
C SER A 484 2.33 -28.68 -26.27
N VAL A 485 2.97 -29.10 -27.36
CA VAL A 485 2.92 -28.44 -28.67
C VAL A 485 2.61 -29.45 -29.77
N GLU A 486 1.66 -29.11 -30.64
CA GLU A 486 1.33 -29.92 -31.81
C GLU A 486 2.21 -29.51 -33.01
N LEU A 487 2.92 -30.48 -33.60
CA LEU A 487 3.82 -30.27 -34.75
C LEU A 487 3.39 -31.10 -35.96
N TRP A 488 3.59 -30.55 -37.16
CA TRP A 488 3.38 -31.27 -38.43
C TRP A 488 4.68 -31.95 -38.89
N GLN A 489 4.60 -33.22 -39.32
CA GLN A 489 5.73 -33.98 -39.86
C GLN A 489 5.70 -34.12 -41.40
N THR A 490 4.93 -33.28 -42.09
CA THR A 490 4.73 -33.29 -43.55
C THR A 490 5.81 -32.52 -44.33
N ASN A 491 6.93 -32.19 -43.67
CA ASN A 491 8.04 -31.45 -44.25
C ASN A 491 8.79 -32.26 -45.32
N ASN A 492 9.01 -31.65 -46.50
CA ASN A 492 9.74 -32.29 -47.60
C ASN A 492 11.19 -32.63 -47.24
N PHE A 493 11.86 -31.72 -46.53
CA PHE A 493 13.25 -31.81 -46.09
C PHE A 493 13.32 -31.78 -44.57
N ASP A 494 14.46 -32.16 -43.99
CA ASP A 494 14.69 -32.09 -42.54
C ASP A 494 14.34 -30.73 -41.96
N LYS A 495 13.68 -30.74 -40.80
CA LYS A 495 13.39 -29.53 -40.03
C LYS A 495 13.69 -29.73 -38.55
N TYR A 496 13.70 -28.63 -37.83
CA TYR A 496 13.77 -28.63 -36.38
C TYR A 496 12.76 -27.62 -35.83
N ASP A 497 12.19 -27.92 -34.67
CA ASP A 497 11.20 -27.07 -33.98
C ASP A 497 11.63 -26.89 -32.52
N GLU A 498 11.62 -25.67 -31.99
CA GLU A 498 11.81 -25.40 -30.56
C GLU A 498 10.51 -25.75 -29.83
N VAL A 499 10.59 -26.66 -28.86
CA VAL A 499 9.43 -27.20 -28.12
C VAL A 499 9.40 -26.77 -26.66
N TYR A 500 10.50 -26.22 -26.15
CA TYR A 500 10.61 -25.66 -24.81
C TYR A 500 11.78 -24.67 -24.75
N ASN A 501 11.60 -23.57 -24.01
CA ASN A 501 12.62 -22.57 -23.75
C ASN A 501 12.46 -22.08 -22.31
N GLY A 502 13.37 -22.50 -21.43
CA GLY A 502 13.22 -22.27 -20.00
C GLY A 502 14.23 -23.03 -19.16
N PHE A 503 14.10 -22.89 -17.84
CA PHE A 503 15.01 -23.52 -16.89
C PHE A 503 14.83 -25.04 -16.83
N ILE A 504 15.94 -25.78 -16.83
CA ILE A 504 15.95 -27.24 -16.64
C ILE A 504 17.09 -27.60 -15.68
N ASP A 505 16.78 -28.45 -14.70
CA ASP A 505 17.74 -29.00 -13.76
C ASP A 505 18.73 -29.98 -14.43
N ALA A 506 19.92 -30.11 -13.85
CA ALA A 506 20.79 -31.25 -14.09
C ALA A 506 20.03 -32.57 -13.83
N THR A 507 20.44 -33.66 -14.48
CA THR A 507 19.68 -34.91 -14.47
C THR A 507 19.58 -35.50 -13.06
N GLY A 508 18.38 -35.37 -12.48
CA GLY A 508 17.99 -35.87 -11.16
C GLY A 508 16.59 -36.50 -11.17
N SER A 509 15.87 -36.38 -10.06
CA SER A 509 14.49 -36.90 -9.89
C SER A 509 13.55 -35.77 -9.48
N PRO A 510 12.47 -35.46 -10.24
CA PRO A 510 12.04 -36.09 -11.49
C PRO A 510 12.98 -35.81 -12.66
N ARG A 511 13.01 -36.73 -13.62
CA ARG A 511 13.93 -36.65 -14.76
C ARG A 511 13.32 -35.84 -15.91
N PRO A 512 14.04 -34.87 -16.51
CA PRO A 512 13.58 -34.16 -17.70
C PRO A 512 13.24 -35.14 -18.82
N GLN A 513 12.13 -34.93 -19.51
CA GLN A 513 11.71 -35.79 -20.61
C GLN A 513 10.91 -35.06 -21.68
N VAL A 514 11.05 -35.54 -22.92
CA VAL A 514 10.24 -35.09 -24.07
C VAL A 514 9.52 -36.30 -24.63
N ILE A 515 8.20 -36.23 -24.76
CA ILE A 515 7.35 -37.33 -25.19
C ILE A 515 6.71 -36.98 -26.53
N LEU A 516 7.00 -37.76 -27.57
CA LEU A 516 6.36 -37.65 -28.89
C LEU A 516 5.24 -38.68 -29.01
N ARG A 517 4.03 -38.22 -29.34
CA ARG A 517 2.84 -39.07 -29.63
C ARG A 517 2.12 -38.61 -30.91
N PRO A 518 1.38 -39.48 -31.63
CA PRO A 518 0.43 -39.06 -32.64
C PRO A 518 -0.59 -38.06 -32.05
N ALA A 519 -0.91 -36.98 -32.77
CA ALA A 519 -1.94 -36.04 -32.31
C ALA A 519 -3.35 -36.59 -32.53
N SER A 520 -4.31 -36.19 -31.68
CA SER A 520 -5.70 -36.66 -31.75
C SER A 520 -6.46 -36.08 -32.96
N GLY A 521 -7.58 -36.72 -33.31
CA GLY A 521 -8.51 -36.22 -34.34
C GLY A 521 -8.04 -36.32 -35.79
N GLN A 522 -7.01 -37.14 -36.08
CA GLN A 522 -6.50 -37.38 -37.42
C GLN A 522 -7.12 -38.65 -38.04
N GLY A 523 -7.58 -38.59 -39.30
CA GLY A 523 -7.88 -39.80 -40.08
C GLY A 523 -8.82 -39.69 -41.30
N ARG A 524 -8.29 -40.11 -42.46
CA ARG A 524 -8.90 -41.04 -43.44
C ARG A 524 -7.75 -41.77 -44.19
N GLY A 525 -6.90 -42.52 -43.50
CA GLY A 525 -5.78 -43.26 -44.12
C GLY A 525 -4.69 -43.72 -43.13
N PRO A 526 -3.69 -44.48 -43.61
CA PRO A 526 -2.51 -44.84 -42.80
C PRO A 526 -1.75 -43.57 -42.38
N LEU A 527 -1.43 -43.45 -41.10
CA LEU A 527 -0.61 -42.35 -40.55
C LEU A 527 0.82 -42.83 -40.34
N THR A 528 1.78 -42.22 -41.03
CA THR A 528 3.20 -42.43 -40.78
C THR A 528 3.69 -41.41 -39.74
N VAL A 529 4.30 -41.89 -38.67
CA VAL A 529 4.92 -41.06 -37.63
C VAL A 529 6.40 -41.39 -37.54
N VAL A 530 7.25 -40.37 -37.36
CA VAL A 530 8.69 -40.55 -37.19
C VAL A 530 9.25 -39.89 -35.94
N ALA A 531 10.39 -40.38 -35.47
CA ALA A 531 11.13 -39.78 -34.37
C ALA A 531 12.64 -39.94 -34.63
N GLN A 532 13.41 -38.84 -34.57
CA GLN A 532 14.86 -38.88 -34.79
C GLN A 532 15.67 -38.57 -33.53
N ARG A 533 15.67 -37.31 -33.06
CA ARG A 533 16.40 -36.89 -31.87
C ARG A 533 15.86 -35.58 -31.29
N VAL A 534 16.22 -35.33 -30.04
CA VAL A 534 16.00 -34.06 -29.34
C VAL A 534 17.36 -33.50 -28.91
N ARG A 535 17.54 -32.18 -29.04
CA ARG A 535 18.72 -31.43 -28.60
C ARG A 535 18.37 -30.52 -27.43
N PHE A 536 19.21 -30.54 -26.41
CA PHE A 536 19.17 -29.58 -25.31
C PHE A 536 20.34 -28.62 -25.49
N THR A 537 20.05 -27.34 -25.67
CA THR A 537 21.05 -26.28 -25.84
C THR A 537 21.05 -25.43 -24.59
N LEU A 538 22.12 -25.52 -23.80
CA LEU A 538 22.31 -24.64 -22.64
C LEU A 538 22.52 -23.20 -23.13
N LEU A 539 21.61 -22.31 -22.73
CA LEU A 539 21.68 -20.88 -23.02
C LEU A 539 22.45 -20.13 -21.92
N LYS A 540 22.23 -20.48 -20.64
CA LYS A 540 22.89 -19.85 -19.47
C LYS A 540 22.98 -20.84 -18.29
N ALA A 541 24.18 -21.04 -17.73
CA ALA A 541 24.37 -21.82 -16.49
C ALA A 541 24.00 -20.99 -15.24
N THR A 542 23.46 -21.62 -14.19
CA THR A 542 23.19 -20.96 -12.90
C THR A 542 24.39 -21.11 -11.94
N SER A 543 24.71 -20.04 -11.20
CA SER A 543 25.85 -20.00 -10.28
C SER A 543 25.51 -20.63 -8.92
N GLY A 544 25.83 -21.91 -8.77
CA GLY A 544 26.20 -22.52 -7.47
C GLY A 544 25.31 -22.20 -6.26
N ASN A 545 24.05 -22.62 -6.28
CA ASN A 545 23.15 -22.66 -5.12
C ASN A 545 22.59 -21.33 -4.58
N LEU A 546 22.55 -20.23 -5.34
CA LEU A 546 21.78 -19.05 -4.90
C LEU A 546 20.27 -19.32 -4.96
N ASN A 547 19.53 -18.97 -3.90
CA ASN A 547 18.08 -19.12 -3.84
C ASN A 547 17.48 -18.07 -2.88
N GLY A 548 17.20 -16.88 -3.41
CA GLY A 548 16.54 -15.77 -2.71
C GLY A 548 17.43 -14.95 -1.76
N LEU A 549 18.63 -15.41 -1.40
CA LEU A 549 19.58 -14.69 -0.56
C LEU A 549 20.96 -14.57 -1.20
N PHE A 550 21.58 -13.41 -1.01
CA PHE A 550 22.98 -13.18 -1.37
C PHE A 550 23.67 -12.22 -0.39
N GLU A 551 24.81 -12.65 0.17
CA GLU A 551 25.70 -11.83 0.97
C GLU A 551 26.86 -11.29 0.11
N TYR A 552 27.01 -9.97 0.10
CA TYR A 552 27.99 -9.23 -0.67
C TYR A 552 28.97 -8.49 0.25
N GLU A 553 30.27 -8.72 0.06
CA GLU A 553 31.33 -7.95 0.73
C GLU A 553 31.80 -6.79 -0.18
N PRO A 554 31.53 -5.53 0.18
CA PRO A 554 31.92 -4.38 -0.64
C PRO A 554 33.44 -4.29 -0.87
N GLY A 555 33.84 -4.13 -2.14
CA GLY A 555 35.25 -3.93 -2.53
C GLY A 555 36.07 -5.20 -2.73
N GLN A 556 35.54 -6.40 -2.42
CA GLN A 556 36.20 -7.66 -2.74
C GLN A 556 35.85 -8.16 -4.16
N LYS A 557 36.78 -8.93 -4.75
CA LYS A 557 36.50 -9.65 -5.99
C LYS A 557 35.63 -10.87 -5.67
N LEU A 558 34.56 -11.04 -6.44
CA LEU A 558 33.65 -12.17 -6.30
C LEU A 558 34.34 -13.47 -6.70
N ASP A 559 34.10 -14.50 -5.91
CA ASP A 559 34.61 -15.85 -6.09
C ASP A 559 33.44 -16.82 -5.90
N ALA A 560 32.85 -17.26 -7.02
CA ALA A 560 31.63 -18.08 -7.01
C ALA A 560 31.85 -19.43 -6.32
N ASP A 561 33.08 -19.94 -6.34
CA ASP A 561 33.45 -21.19 -5.68
C ASP A 561 33.39 -21.10 -4.15
N LYS A 562 33.33 -19.88 -3.60
CA LYS A 562 33.23 -19.61 -2.16
C LYS A 562 31.86 -19.17 -1.71
N PHE A 563 30.85 -19.16 -2.59
CA PHE A 563 29.51 -18.74 -2.19
C PHE A 563 28.96 -19.61 -1.05
N SER A 564 29.27 -20.91 -1.03
CA SER A 564 28.89 -21.83 0.05
C SER A 564 29.59 -21.58 1.39
N ASP A 565 30.66 -20.77 1.44
CA ASP A 565 31.36 -20.45 2.68
C ASP A 565 30.57 -19.45 3.53
N SER A 566 29.70 -18.65 2.89
CA SER A 566 28.77 -17.77 3.59
C SER A 566 27.60 -18.59 4.17
N VAL A 567 27.39 -18.45 5.48
CA VAL A 567 26.25 -19.05 6.18
C VAL A 567 24.92 -18.52 5.64
N ILE A 568 24.88 -17.26 5.21
CA ILE A 568 23.68 -16.62 4.65
C ILE A 568 23.36 -17.19 3.27
N ASN A 569 24.35 -17.31 2.40
CA ASN A 569 24.18 -17.92 1.07
C ASN A 569 23.80 -19.40 1.19
N ALA A 570 24.44 -20.16 2.09
CA ALA A 570 24.11 -21.55 2.36
C ALA A 570 22.70 -21.72 2.98
N ALA A 571 22.25 -20.75 3.78
CA ALA A 571 20.88 -20.74 4.31
C ALA A 571 19.86 -20.54 3.18
N GLY A 572 20.11 -19.62 2.24
CA GLY A 572 19.29 -19.43 1.04
C GLY A 572 19.25 -20.68 0.16
N ALA A 573 20.42 -21.25 -0.15
CA ALA A 573 20.60 -22.47 -0.93
C ALA A 573 19.74 -23.65 -0.47
N SER A 574 19.49 -23.74 0.84
CA SER A 574 18.75 -24.85 1.46
C SER A 574 17.24 -24.59 1.58
N LEU A 575 16.74 -23.45 1.07
CA LEU A 575 15.31 -23.14 1.02
C LEU A 575 14.58 -23.92 -0.09
N ILE A 576 13.29 -24.17 0.14
CA ILE A 576 12.36 -24.87 -0.74
C ILE A 576 11.18 -23.93 -1.07
N PRO A 577 10.72 -23.83 -2.33
CA PRO A 577 11.25 -24.52 -3.51
C PRO A 577 12.67 -24.08 -3.86
N GLN A 578 13.48 -25.02 -4.37
CA GLN A 578 14.81 -24.70 -4.87
C GLN A 578 14.68 -23.71 -6.03
N GLU A 579 15.58 -22.73 -6.05
CA GLU A 579 15.67 -21.65 -7.04
C GLU A 579 14.46 -20.70 -7.18
N LYS A 580 13.39 -20.91 -6.41
CA LYS A 580 12.16 -20.12 -6.42
C LYS A 580 11.75 -19.62 -5.03
N ALA A 581 12.65 -19.73 -4.04
CA ALA A 581 12.38 -19.18 -2.72
C ALA A 581 12.31 -17.65 -2.81
N SER A 582 11.22 -17.08 -2.30
CA SER A 582 11.02 -15.63 -2.29
C SER A 582 11.37 -15.10 -0.91
N VAL A 583 12.43 -14.30 -0.81
CA VAL A 583 12.75 -13.55 0.41
C VAL A 583 12.23 -12.13 0.26
N LEU A 584 11.20 -11.79 1.04
CA LEU A 584 10.44 -10.55 0.90
C LEU A 584 10.91 -9.47 1.86
N SER A 585 11.43 -9.84 3.03
CA SER A 585 11.85 -8.88 4.05
C SER A 585 13.07 -9.38 4.82
N LEU A 586 13.99 -8.46 5.10
CA LEU A 586 15.15 -8.66 5.96
C LEU A 586 15.11 -7.61 7.08
N ALA A 587 15.39 -8.02 8.30
CA ALA A 587 15.53 -7.09 9.43
C ALA A 587 16.71 -7.52 10.30
N THR A 588 17.50 -6.56 10.76
CA THR A 588 18.63 -6.82 11.66
C THR A 588 18.33 -6.18 13.01
N ASP A 589 18.37 -6.98 14.07
CA ASP A 589 18.25 -6.53 15.46
C ASP A 589 19.41 -7.06 16.29
N GLY A 590 20.17 -6.15 16.90
CA GLY A 590 21.39 -6.48 17.64
C GLY A 590 22.32 -7.39 16.84
N GLN A 591 22.44 -8.66 17.29
CA GLN A 591 23.32 -9.68 16.68
C GLN A 591 22.65 -10.64 15.69
N THR A 592 21.41 -10.36 15.30
CA THR A 592 20.57 -11.35 14.62
C THR A 592 19.99 -10.75 13.34
N LEU A 593 20.26 -11.41 12.20
CA LEU A 593 19.55 -11.19 10.95
C LEU A 593 18.30 -12.07 10.94
N TYR A 594 17.13 -11.46 10.74
CA TYR A 594 15.88 -12.14 10.50
C TYR A 594 15.55 -12.11 9.01
N VAL A 595 15.15 -13.27 8.49
CA VAL A 595 14.80 -13.48 7.09
C VAL A 595 13.35 -13.93 7.02
N GLY A 596 12.49 -13.16 6.37
CA GLY A 596 11.08 -13.46 6.16
C GLY A 596 10.73 -13.54 4.67
N GLY A 597 9.82 -14.44 4.31
CA GLY A 597 9.38 -14.61 2.93
C GLY A 597 8.39 -15.74 2.74
N ALA A 598 8.38 -16.30 1.53
CA ALA A 598 7.61 -17.47 1.14
C ALA A 598 8.58 -18.61 0.79
N PHE A 599 8.86 -19.47 1.77
CA PHE A 599 9.78 -20.59 1.63
C PHE A 599 9.57 -21.59 2.78
N ASN A 600 10.07 -22.81 2.60
CA ASN A 600 10.20 -23.82 3.64
C ASN A 600 11.62 -24.40 3.64
N SER A 601 11.93 -25.29 4.58
CA SER A 601 13.18 -26.06 4.58
C SER A 601 12.99 -27.42 5.24
N SER A 602 13.96 -28.31 5.07
CA SER A 602 13.97 -29.63 5.73
C SER A 602 14.25 -29.57 7.25
N ASP A 603 14.77 -28.46 7.75
CA ASP A 603 15.08 -28.20 9.16
C ASP A 603 14.08 -27.24 9.82
N ASP A 604 12.81 -27.30 9.39
CA ASP A 604 11.68 -26.60 10.03
C ASP A 604 11.74 -25.05 9.99
N ARG A 605 12.48 -24.45 9.04
CA ARG A 605 12.51 -22.99 8.81
C ARG A 605 11.39 -22.58 7.84
N ASN A 606 10.16 -22.57 8.33
CA ASN A 606 8.99 -22.23 7.51
C ASN A 606 8.70 -20.73 7.54
N ASN A 607 8.81 -20.08 6.37
CA ASN A 607 8.52 -18.67 6.07
C ASN A 607 9.32 -17.60 6.84
N ILE A 608 9.98 -17.97 7.95
CA ILE A 608 10.84 -17.09 8.73
C ILE A 608 11.96 -17.88 9.43
N PHE A 609 13.17 -17.32 9.46
CA PHE A 609 14.28 -17.83 10.25
C PHE A 609 15.24 -16.73 10.67
N SER A 610 16.26 -17.09 11.44
CA SER A 610 17.30 -16.16 11.88
C SER A 610 18.71 -16.69 11.62
N VAL A 611 19.67 -15.77 11.46
CA VAL A 611 21.10 -16.03 11.39
C VAL A 611 21.80 -15.11 12.39
N ARG A 612 22.42 -15.69 13.41
CA ARG A 612 23.19 -14.93 14.40
C ARG A 612 24.62 -14.71 13.92
N GLU A 613 25.21 -13.58 14.25
CA GLU A 613 26.64 -13.33 14.02
C GLU A 613 27.51 -14.45 14.62
N GLY A 614 28.45 -14.98 13.83
CA GLY A 614 29.35 -16.07 14.22
C GLY A 614 28.70 -17.46 14.31
N ALA A 615 27.41 -17.60 13.94
CA ALA A 615 26.78 -18.91 13.85
C ALA A 615 27.36 -19.74 12.71
N THR A 616 27.37 -21.07 12.87
CA THR A 616 27.78 -22.02 11.81
C THR A 616 26.63 -22.42 10.89
N GLY A 617 25.42 -21.88 11.11
CA GLY A 617 24.20 -22.24 10.38
C GLY A 617 23.00 -21.35 10.78
N PRO A 618 21.93 -21.34 9.97
CA PRO A 618 20.68 -20.67 10.30
C PRO A 618 19.92 -21.37 11.44
N THR A 619 19.01 -20.67 12.09
CA THR A 619 18.19 -21.16 13.20
C THR A 619 16.70 -20.95 12.92
N ALA A 620 15.91 -22.03 12.99
CA ALA A 620 14.46 -21.96 12.94
C ALA A 620 13.90 -21.23 14.17
N LEU A 621 12.88 -20.39 13.98
CA LEU A 621 12.17 -19.75 15.09
C LEU A 621 11.22 -20.76 15.79
N PRO A 622 10.88 -20.53 17.07
CA PRO A 622 9.91 -21.35 17.81
C PRO A 622 8.62 -21.60 17.04
N GLY A 623 8.02 -22.76 17.26
CA GLY A 623 6.82 -23.17 16.52
C GLY A 623 7.06 -23.63 15.08
N LYS A 624 8.33 -23.90 14.73
CA LYS A 624 8.78 -24.22 13.36
C LYS A 624 8.57 -23.07 12.38
N GLY A 625 8.71 -21.82 12.85
CA GLY A 625 8.39 -20.62 12.05
C GLY A 625 6.89 -20.39 11.93
N LEU A 626 6.44 -19.85 10.79
CA LEU A 626 5.06 -19.42 10.55
C LEU A 626 4.38 -20.28 9.47
N ASN A 627 3.07 -20.48 9.58
CA ASN A 627 2.32 -21.39 8.71
C ASN A 627 2.06 -20.84 7.29
N ASN A 628 2.37 -19.57 7.03
CA ASN A 628 2.22 -18.92 5.73
C ASN A 628 3.24 -17.79 5.57
N GLN A 629 3.29 -17.21 4.37
CA GLN A 629 4.27 -16.20 3.95
C GLN A 629 4.33 -14.96 4.86
N VAL A 630 5.56 -14.49 5.08
CA VAL A 630 5.89 -13.23 5.75
C VAL A 630 6.18 -12.17 4.69
N MET A 631 5.51 -11.02 4.79
CA MET A 631 5.61 -9.91 3.82
C MET A 631 6.54 -8.80 4.30
N THR A 632 6.54 -8.52 5.60
CA THR A 632 7.27 -7.38 6.18
C THR A 632 7.77 -7.70 7.58
N LEU A 633 8.94 -7.17 7.91
CA LEU A 633 9.56 -7.25 9.23
C LEU A 633 9.89 -5.83 9.69
N PHE A 634 9.56 -5.52 10.94
CA PHE A 634 10.00 -4.30 11.60
C PHE A 634 10.61 -4.65 12.95
N ALA A 635 11.91 -4.40 13.11
CA ALA A 635 12.61 -4.63 14.36
C ALA A 635 12.79 -3.31 15.12
N ASN A 636 12.49 -3.34 16.42
CA ASN A 636 12.98 -2.36 17.39
C ASN A 636 13.89 -3.08 18.39
N ASP A 637 14.73 -2.35 19.14
CA ASP A 637 15.81 -2.85 20.03
C ASP A 637 15.40 -3.95 21.07
N SER A 638 14.12 -4.34 21.12
CA SER A 638 13.58 -5.36 22.03
C SER A 638 12.60 -6.36 21.40
N MET A 639 12.11 -6.11 20.19
CA MET A 639 10.97 -6.81 19.61
C MET A 639 11.00 -6.79 18.08
N LEU A 640 10.71 -7.94 17.48
CA LEU A 640 10.48 -8.06 16.05
C LEU A 640 8.98 -8.12 15.78
N TYR A 641 8.43 -7.15 15.09
CA TYR A 641 7.10 -7.19 14.52
C TYR A 641 7.12 -7.83 13.14
N VAL A 642 6.16 -8.72 12.89
CA VAL A 642 6.07 -9.53 11.67
C VAL A 642 4.68 -9.36 11.09
N GLY A 643 4.60 -9.02 9.79
CA GLY A 643 3.35 -8.91 9.04
C GLY A 643 3.34 -9.85 7.84
N GLY A 644 2.19 -10.47 7.54
CA GLY A 644 2.04 -11.38 6.42
C GLY A 644 0.65 -11.99 6.30
N ASN A 645 0.57 -13.21 5.76
CA ASN A 645 -0.69 -13.97 5.55
C ASN A 645 -0.80 -15.19 6.49
N PHE A 646 0.01 -15.24 7.54
CA PHE A 646 0.01 -16.34 8.51
C PHE A 646 -1.12 -16.17 9.52
N THR A 647 -1.61 -17.28 10.06
CA THR A 647 -2.64 -17.27 11.13
C THR A 647 -2.12 -17.88 12.43
N ASN A 648 -1.02 -18.63 12.37
CA ASN A 648 -0.43 -19.38 13.47
C ASN A 648 1.05 -19.71 13.16
N THR A 649 1.76 -20.30 14.12
CA THR A 649 3.03 -21.00 13.86
C THR A 649 2.80 -22.25 13.01
N ALA A 650 3.84 -22.73 12.33
CA ALA A 650 3.73 -23.89 11.44
C ALA A 650 3.32 -25.19 12.18
N ASP A 651 3.66 -25.33 13.46
CA ASP A 651 3.24 -26.44 14.32
C ASP A 651 1.93 -26.20 15.09
N ASN A 652 1.28 -25.06 14.89
CA ASN A 652 0.07 -24.60 15.58
C ASN A 652 0.21 -24.34 17.10
N SER A 653 1.43 -24.15 17.61
CA SER A 653 1.68 -23.90 19.05
C SER A 653 1.34 -22.49 19.55
N ALA A 654 1.20 -21.48 18.68
CA ALA A 654 0.85 -20.10 19.06
C ALA A 654 -0.34 -19.56 18.25
N PRO A 655 -1.59 -19.95 18.59
CA PRO A 655 -2.78 -19.49 17.87
C PRO A 655 -3.06 -18.00 18.09
N GLY A 656 -3.84 -17.39 17.18
CA GLY A 656 -4.33 -16.02 17.34
C GLY A 656 -3.44 -14.93 16.75
N LEU A 657 -2.41 -15.29 15.95
CA LEU A 657 -1.51 -14.30 15.35
C LEU A 657 -2.19 -13.46 14.26
N GLY A 658 -3.10 -14.03 13.47
CA GLY A 658 -3.97 -13.26 12.55
C GLY A 658 -3.26 -12.24 11.66
N GLY A 659 -2.25 -12.64 10.90
CA GLY A 659 -1.54 -11.79 9.94
C GLY A 659 -0.51 -10.83 10.53
N VAL A 660 -0.50 -10.60 11.84
CA VAL A 660 0.45 -9.69 12.51
C VAL A 660 0.84 -10.16 13.91
N ALA A 661 2.14 -10.31 14.15
CA ALA A 661 2.67 -10.83 15.41
C ALA A 661 3.87 -10.03 15.91
N ALA A 662 4.11 -10.09 17.21
CA ALA A 662 5.34 -9.68 17.84
C ALA A 662 6.15 -10.93 18.23
N PHE A 663 7.47 -10.85 18.11
CA PHE A 663 8.40 -11.85 18.57
C PHE A 663 9.39 -11.22 19.54
N ALA A 664 9.34 -11.66 20.80
CA ALA A 664 10.19 -11.17 21.87
C ALA A 664 10.51 -12.31 22.85
N ASN A 665 11.71 -12.29 23.45
CA ASN A 665 12.16 -13.31 24.40
C ASN A 665 12.02 -14.75 23.89
N ASN A 666 12.28 -14.96 22.60
CA ASN A 666 12.13 -16.25 21.92
C ASN A 666 10.70 -16.82 22.00
N GLN A 667 9.67 -15.98 21.98
CA GLN A 667 8.26 -16.36 22.01
C GLN A 667 7.44 -15.48 21.06
N TRP A 668 6.44 -16.10 20.41
CA TRP A 668 5.44 -15.40 19.61
C TRP A 668 4.35 -14.80 20.50
N GLN A 669 3.97 -13.57 20.22
CA GLN A 669 2.93 -12.82 20.92
C GLN A 669 1.92 -12.29 19.90
N PRO A 670 0.62 -12.60 20.04
CA PRO A 670 -0.39 -12.04 19.17
C PRO A 670 -0.62 -10.54 19.47
N LEU A 671 -0.90 -9.74 18.43
CA LEU A 671 -1.39 -8.37 18.59
C LEU A 671 -2.92 -8.40 18.64
N GLY A 672 -3.47 -8.62 19.84
CA GLY A 672 -4.90 -8.91 20.01
C GLY A 672 -5.25 -10.24 19.35
N ALA A 673 -6.15 -10.22 18.36
CA ALA A 673 -6.44 -11.37 17.49
C ALA A 673 -6.04 -11.13 16.02
N GLY A 674 -5.23 -10.09 15.76
CA GLY A 674 -4.80 -9.70 14.41
C GLY A 674 -5.93 -9.18 13.52
N VAL A 675 -5.77 -9.38 12.21
CA VAL A 675 -6.67 -8.90 11.13
C VAL A 675 -7.21 -10.06 10.27
N ASP A 676 -8.21 -9.80 9.44
CA ASP A 676 -8.88 -10.77 8.55
C ASP A 676 -8.26 -10.85 7.14
N GLY A 677 -6.96 -10.61 7.00
CA GLY A 677 -6.31 -10.57 5.69
C GLY A 677 -4.78 -10.49 5.74
N VAL A 678 -4.18 -9.94 4.67
CA VAL A 678 -2.72 -9.91 4.50
C VAL A 678 -2.16 -8.58 4.95
N VAL A 679 -1.19 -8.59 5.86
CA VAL A 679 -0.42 -7.39 6.22
C VAL A 679 0.78 -7.25 5.29
N LEU A 680 0.94 -6.08 4.67
CA LEU A 680 2.00 -5.78 3.70
C LEU A 680 3.06 -4.83 4.25
N TYR A 681 2.68 -3.90 5.12
CA TYR A 681 3.57 -2.87 5.63
C TYR A 681 3.38 -2.67 7.13
N LEU A 682 4.48 -2.47 7.84
CA LEU A 682 4.53 -2.10 9.25
C LEU A 682 5.32 -0.80 9.36
N VAL A 683 4.65 0.28 9.74
CA VAL A 683 5.25 1.63 9.80
C VAL A 683 5.11 2.20 11.21
N PRO A 684 6.20 2.35 11.98
CA PRO A 684 6.17 3.01 13.26
C PRO A 684 5.97 4.53 13.10
N PHE A 685 5.27 5.15 14.03
CA PHE A 685 5.22 6.62 14.16
C PHE A 685 4.88 7.02 15.60
N SER A 686 5.07 8.29 15.95
CA SER A 686 4.79 8.77 17.31
C SER A 686 3.35 9.29 17.46
N LEU A 687 2.65 8.91 18.52
CA LEU A 687 1.31 9.42 18.85
C LEU A 687 1.23 9.77 20.34
N ASN A 688 0.54 10.85 20.68
CA ASN A 688 0.40 11.28 22.08
C ASN A 688 -0.78 10.57 22.76
N VAL A 689 -0.65 9.27 23.01
CA VAL A 689 -1.74 8.45 23.60
C VAL A 689 -1.89 8.68 25.11
N THR A 690 -0.79 8.99 25.80
CA THR A 690 -0.76 9.22 27.24
C THR A 690 -0.39 10.68 27.49
N ALA A 691 -1.22 11.40 28.27
CA ALA A 691 -1.13 12.84 28.46
C ALA A 691 0.34 13.36 28.58
N ASN A 692 0.77 14.05 27.52
CA ASN A 692 2.03 14.80 27.38
C ASN A 692 3.29 14.01 27.05
N THR A 693 3.19 12.73 26.68
CA THR A 693 4.34 11.97 26.16
C THR A 693 3.96 11.26 24.86
N PRO A 694 4.48 11.74 23.71
CA PRO A 694 4.44 10.97 22.47
C PRO A 694 5.06 9.59 22.69
N GLU A 695 4.34 8.54 22.33
CA GLU A 695 4.79 7.16 22.36
C GLU A 695 4.79 6.58 20.95
N GLU A 696 5.64 5.59 20.70
CA GLU A 696 5.69 4.92 19.40
C GLU A 696 4.51 3.94 19.25
N VAL A 697 3.76 4.11 18.17
CA VAL A 697 2.67 3.24 17.74
C VAL A 697 3.00 2.64 16.39
N LEU A 698 2.32 1.55 16.02
CA LEU A 698 2.61 0.80 14.81
C LEU A 698 1.42 0.85 13.86
N ALA A 699 1.58 1.54 12.73
CA ALA A 699 0.64 1.44 11.63
C ALA A 699 0.81 0.09 10.92
N VAL A 700 -0.31 -0.61 10.76
CA VAL A 700 -0.44 -1.89 10.08
C VAL A 700 -1.24 -1.65 8.82
N SER A 701 -0.62 -1.79 7.64
CA SER A 701 -1.28 -1.60 6.35
C SER A 701 -1.25 -2.87 5.50
N GLY A 702 -2.29 -3.15 4.73
CA GLY A 702 -2.38 -4.40 3.96
C GLY A 702 -3.65 -4.53 3.13
N PHE A 703 -4.07 -5.77 2.89
CA PHE A 703 -5.37 -6.10 2.29
C PHE A 703 -6.22 -6.82 3.34
N PHE A 704 -7.02 -6.06 4.09
CA PHE A 704 -7.89 -6.58 5.16
C PHE A 704 -9.05 -5.61 5.41
N SER A 705 -10.19 -6.15 5.83
CA SER A 705 -11.44 -5.42 6.06
C SER A 705 -11.84 -5.31 7.53
N GLN A 706 -11.13 -6.00 8.41
CA GLN A 706 -11.52 -6.12 9.81
C GLN A 706 -10.32 -6.36 10.73
N VAL A 707 -10.38 -5.72 11.90
CA VAL A 707 -9.61 -6.13 13.08
C VAL A 707 -10.44 -7.13 13.87
N ASN A 708 -9.87 -8.29 14.16
CA ASN A 708 -10.58 -9.39 14.80
C ASN A 708 -10.93 -9.07 16.26
N ALA A 709 -12.09 -9.55 16.72
CA ALA A 709 -12.51 -9.44 18.11
C ALA A 709 -11.52 -10.17 19.04
N PHE A 710 -11.21 -9.56 20.18
CA PHE A 710 -10.36 -10.18 21.20
C PHE A 710 -10.68 -9.61 22.59
N ASP A 711 -10.52 -10.44 23.62
CA ASP A 711 -10.92 -10.13 25.00
C ASP A 711 -12.37 -9.59 25.06
N ASN A 712 -12.55 -8.34 25.50
CA ASN A 712 -13.85 -7.65 25.57
C ASN A 712 -14.05 -6.65 24.40
N ASN A 713 -13.12 -6.58 23.44
CA ASN A 713 -13.21 -5.68 22.31
C ASN A 713 -13.93 -6.40 21.14
N PRO A 714 -15.03 -5.83 20.61
CA PRO A 714 -15.70 -6.39 19.44
C PRO A 714 -14.82 -6.27 18.20
N SER A 715 -15.16 -7.00 17.14
CA SER A 715 -14.52 -6.83 15.84
C SER A 715 -14.84 -5.45 15.28
N SER A 716 -13.85 -4.78 14.70
CA SER A 716 -14.00 -3.45 14.11
C SER A 716 -13.75 -3.50 12.61
N SER A 717 -14.63 -2.89 11.82
CA SER A 717 -14.42 -2.75 10.38
C SER A 717 -13.39 -1.66 10.12
N VAL A 718 -12.42 -1.99 9.29
CA VAL A 718 -11.36 -1.09 8.84
C VAL A 718 -11.17 -1.30 7.34
N ASN A 719 -10.43 -0.41 6.68
CA ASN A 719 -10.11 -0.60 5.27
C ASN A 719 -8.61 -0.49 5.09
N ASP A 720 -7.98 -1.65 4.96
CA ASP A 720 -6.56 -1.83 4.66
C ASP A 720 -5.58 -1.21 5.68
N PHE A 721 -6.07 -0.68 6.81
CA PHE A 721 -5.26 0.04 7.79
C PHE A 721 -5.80 0.00 9.22
N ALA A 722 -4.90 -0.25 10.17
CA ALA A 722 -5.15 -0.18 11.60
C ALA A 722 -3.89 0.26 12.35
N VAL A 723 -4.04 0.79 13.57
CA VAL A 723 -2.89 1.21 14.40
C VAL A 723 -2.87 0.41 15.68
N TRP A 724 -1.76 -0.29 15.94
CA TRP A 724 -1.50 -0.98 17.19
C TRP A 724 -0.79 -0.04 18.17
N VAL A 725 -1.22 -0.05 19.43
CA VAL A 725 -0.64 0.76 20.51
C VAL A 725 0.04 -0.17 21.52
N PRO A 726 1.38 -0.36 21.42
CA PRO A 726 2.11 -1.32 22.26
C PRO A 726 1.95 -1.06 23.76
N SER A 727 1.94 0.20 24.20
CA SER A 727 1.82 0.60 25.61
C SER A 727 0.50 0.15 26.25
N ARG A 728 -0.53 -0.08 25.42
CA ARG A 728 -1.88 -0.47 25.84
C ARG A 728 -2.23 -1.92 25.50
N SER A 729 -1.35 -2.61 24.75
CA SER A 729 -1.65 -3.92 24.17
C SER A 729 -3.01 -3.96 23.49
N ASN A 730 -3.37 -2.91 22.74
CA ASN A 730 -4.67 -2.79 22.11
C ASN A 730 -4.58 -1.95 20.81
N TRP A 731 -5.58 -2.07 19.95
CA TRP A 731 -5.74 -1.26 18.75
C TRP A 731 -6.27 0.13 19.09
N LEU A 732 -5.82 1.15 18.35
CA LEU A 732 -6.13 2.55 18.62
C LEU A 732 -7.63 2.83 18.70
N HIS A 733 -8.45 2.21 17.83
CA HIS A 733 -9.91 2.39 17.80
C HIS A 733 -10.64 1.80 19.02
N ASN A 734 -10.01 0.89 19.77
CA ASN A 734 -10.59 0.32 21.00
C ASN A 734 -10.26 1.15 22.24
N LEU A 735 -9.37 2.13 22.12
CA LEU A 735 -9.00 2.99 23.23
C LEU A 735 -10.02 4.13 23.31
N ASN A 736 -10.41 4.51 24.53
CA ASN A 736 -11.16 5.74 24.81
C ASN A 736 -10.25 6.96 24.63
N PHE A 737 -9.76 7.13 23.41
CA PHE A 737 -8.75 8.09 23.01
C PHE A 737 -9.25 8.82 21.76
N HIS A 738 -9.71 10.05 21.96
CA HIS A 738 -10.41 10.80 20.92
C HIS A 738 -9.48 11.60 20.00
N SER A 739 -8.17 11.31 19.94
CA SER A 739 -7.23 12.10 19.13
C SER A 739 -6.66 11.34 17.93
N LEU A 740 -6.51 12.08 16.83
CA LEU A 740 -6.04 11.66 15.52
C LEU A 740 -6.85 10.51 14.88
N ALA A 741 -7.93 10.87 14.19
CA ALA A 741 -8.60 9.98 13.25
C ALA A 741 -7.73 9.82 12.00
N MET A 742 -7.63 8.60 11.47
CA MET A 742 -6.83 8.34 10.28
C MET A 742 -7.37 7.18 9.46
N SER A 743 -7.21 7.27 8.15
CA SER A 743 -7.52 6.21 7.19
C SER A 743 -6.55 6.27 6.02
N GLY A 744 -6.41 5.16 5.30
CA GLY A 744 -5.54 5.07 4.12
C GLY A 744 -4.50 3.97 4.28
N ARG A 745 -3.23 4.22 3.95
CA ARG A 745 -2.12 3.27 4.12
C ARG A 745 -0.79 3.99 4.29
N LEU A 746 0.00 3.56 5.28
CA LEU A 746 1.41 3.92 5.38
C LEU A 746 2.26 2.75 4.90
N MET A 747 3.23 3.03 4.03
CA MET A 747 4.01 2.01 3.32
C MET A 747 5.50 2.09 3.64
N ALA A 748 6.06 3.29 3.77
CA ALA A 748 7.47 3.51 4.05
C ALA A 748 7.66 4.68 5.02
N PHE A 749 8.82 4.71 5.67
CA PHE A 749 9.21 5.82 6.53
C PHE A 749 10.73 5.98 6.56
N THR A 750 11.19 7.16 6.98
CA THR A 750 12.59 7.35 7.35
C THR A 750 12.75 8.43 8.41
N ASP A 751 13.68 8.20 9.32
CA ASP A 751 14.09 9.16 10.33
C ASP A 751 15.18 10.09 9.77
N VAL A 752 15.00 11.39 9.99
CA VAL A 752 15.95 12.44 9.62
C VAL A 752 16.54 13.01 10.92
N PRO A 753 17.86 12.99 11.12
CA PRO A 753 18.47 13.51 12.34
C PRO A 753 18.03 14.95 12.65
N GLY A 754 17.42 15.15 13.82
CA GLY A 754 16.97 16.47 14.28
C GLY A 754 15.65 16.98 13.69
N SER A 755 14.93 16.17 12.92
CA SER A 755 13.63 16.50 12.33
C SER A 755 12.60 15.40 12.62
N ASP A 756 11.30 15.71 12.42
CA ASP A 756 10.25 14.71 12.42
C ASP A 756 10.43 13.69 11.28
N ARG A 757 9.90 12.48 11.50
CA ARG A 757 9.91 11.36 10.56
C ARG A 757 9.13 11.70 9.30
N TRP A 758 9.67 11.26 8.16
CA TRP A 758 9.02 11.34 6.86
C TRP A 758 8.36 10.02 6.51
N PHE A 759 7.26 10.07 5.75
CA PHE A 759 6.48 8.89 5.40
C PHE A 759 6.16 8.84 3.90
N GLY A 760 6.03 7.62 3.39
CA GLY A 760 5.49 7.30 2.08
C GLY A 760 4.19 6.53 2.28
N GLY A 761 3.10 6.99 1.68
CA GLY A 761 1.79 6.41 1.92
C GLY A 761 0.67 7.21 1.25
N SER A 762 -0.56 6.87 1.54
CA SER A 762 -1.72 7.70 1.20
C SER A 762 -2.63 7.71 2.41
N VAL A 763 -2.61 8.79 3.17
CA VAL A 763 -3.32 8.90 4.45
C VAL A 763 -4.15 10.17 4.46
N SER A 764 -5.41 10.04 4.87
CA SER A 764 -6.23 11.15 5.34
C SER A 764 -6.28 11.10 6.86
N SER A 765 -6.17 12.26 7.52
CA SER A 765 -6.24 12.33 8.97
C SER A 765 -6.93 13.60 9.49
N GLY A 766 -7.61 13.48 10.62
CA GLY A 766 -8.26 14.56 11.34
C GLY A 766 -7.79 14.59 12.79
N ALA A 767 -7.70 15.78 13.40
CA ALA A 767 -7.08 15.99 14.71
C ALA A 767 -7.91 15.37 15.85
N LEU A 768 -9.22 15.35 15.71
CA LEU A 768 -10.16 14.80 16.68
C LEU A 768 -11.04 13.73 16.02
N LEU A 769 -11.12 12.56 16.64
CA LEU A 769 -12.10 11.53 16.31
C LEU A 769 -13.40 11.87 17.04
N ALA A 770 -14.36 12.40 16.29
CA ALA A 770 -15.66 12.80 16.82
C ALA A 770 -16.72 12.60 15.74
N SER A 771 -17.71 11.76 16.01
CA SER A 771 -18.79 11.48 15.07
C SER A 771 -19.96 12.42 15.31
N GLY A 772 -20.26 13.22 14.29
CA GLY A 772 -21.43 14.10 14.19
C GLY A 772 -21.48 15.31 15.10
N THR A 773 -20.70 15.37 16.19
CA THR A 773 -20.68 16.52 17.10
C THR A 773 -19.30 16.75 17.71
N ALA A 774 -18.91 18.02 17.88
CA ALA A 774 -17.67 18.41 18.55
C ALA A 774 -17.83 19.74 19.30
N GLU A 775 -17.19 19.85 20.46
CA GLU A 775 -17.16 21.07 21.27
C GLU A 775 -15.89 21.88 20.96
N LEU A 776 -16.04 23.19 20.86
CA LEU A 776 -14.96 24.15 20.71
C LEU A 776 -14.64 24.75 22.07
N GLU A 777 -13.43 24.50 22.54
CA GLU A 777 -12.92 25.01 23.80
C GLU A 777 -11.87 26.10 23.59
N ARG A 778 -11.77 26.96 24.60
CA ARG A 778 -10.71 27.97 24.72
C ARG A 778 -9.75 27.56 25.85
N GLY A 779 -8.54 27.18 25.47
CA GLY A 779 -7.43 26.90 26.36
C GLY A 779 -6.79 28.15 26.96
N SER A 780 -5.74 27.94 27.76
CA SER A 780 -4.96 29.03 28.35
C SER A 780 -4.26 29.86 27.28
N GLY A 781 -4.47 31.19 27.27
CA GLY A 781 -3.83 32.09 26.30
C GLY A 781 -4.56 32.21 24.96
N ASP A 782 -5.88 32.00 24.96
CA ASP A 782 -6.77 32.16 23.79
C ASP A 782 -6.54 31.13 22.68
N GLU A 783 -5.98 29.97 23.01
CA GLU A 783 -5.88 28.85 22.07
C GLU A 783 -7.22 28.14 21.90
N LEU A 784 -7.65 27.96 20.65
CA LEU A 784 -8.82 27.15 20.34
C LEU A 784 -8.42 25.68 20.23
N SER A 785 -9.22 24.80 20.81
CA SER A 785 -9.08 23.35 20.73
C SER A 785 -10.45 22.69 20.55
N LEU A 786 -10.47 21.49 19.96
CA LEU A 786 -11.69 20.71 19.80
C LEU A 786 -11.71 19.56 20.81
N GLN A 787 -12.89 19.28 21.35
CA GLN A 787 -13.15 18.12 22.21
C GLN A 787 -14.33 17.30 21.68
N ALA A 788 -14.25 15.98 21.85
CA ALA A 788 -15.33 15.07 21.49
C ALA A 788 -16.34 14.97 22.64
N PHE A 789 -17.62 14.80 22.31
CA PHE A 789 -18.61 14.36 23.29
C PHE A 789 -18.36 12.88 23.66
N PRO A 790 -18.70 12.44 24.89
CA PRO A 790 -18.56 11.04 25.30
C PRO A 790 -19.65 10.15 24.68
N LEU A 791 -19.69 10.09 23.34
CA LEU A 791 -20.73 9.42 22.55
C LEU A 791 -20.10 8.68 21.36
N GLU A 792 -20.58 7.47 21.08
CA GLU A 792 -20.22 6.69 19.88
C GLU A 792 -21.40 6.68 18.90
N ILE A 793 -21.43 7.67 18.00
CA ILE A 793 -22.49 7.80 17.00
C ILE A 793 -22.15 6.94 15.78
N GLN A 794 -23.07 6.07 15.37
CA GLN A 794 -22.93 5.21 14.20
C GLN A 794 -23.96 5.56 13.12
N ALA A 795 -23.58 5.37 11.86
CA ALA A 795 -24.51 5.48 10.75
C ALA A 795 -25.55 4.36 10.80
N GLN A 796 -26.82 4.70 10.64
CA GLN A 796 -27.90 3.73 10.70
C GLN A 796 -28.04 2.97 9.36
N GLN A 797 -28.00 1.64 9.37
CA GLN A 797 -28.26 0.85 8.17
C GLN A 797 -29.75 0.93 7.80
N GLN A 798 -30.06 1.37 6.58
CA GLN A 798 -31.43 1.37 6.05
C GLN A 798 -31.99 -0.06 6.03
N GLN A 799 -33.00 -0.33 6.86
CA GLN A 799 -33.81 -1.53 6.68
C GLN A 799 -34.65 -1.36 5.41
N ALA A 800 -34.45 -2.25 4.43
CA ALA A 800 -35.20 -2.24 3.18
C ALA A 800 -36.71 -2.39 3.46
N SER A 801 -37.44 -1.27 3.52
CA SER A 801 -38.89 -1.32 3.73
C SER A 801 -39.58 -1.86 2.46
N LEU A 802 -40.47 -2.83 2.64
CA LEU A 802 -41.33 -3.39 1.56
C LEU A 802 -42.44 -2.43 1.10
N ARG A 803 -42.26 -1.11 1.25
CA ARG A 803 -43.24 -0.11 0.78
C ARG A 803 -42.99 0.24 -0.69
N LYS A 804 -44.09 0.37 -1.43
CA LYS A 804 -44.16 0.55 -2.89
C LYS A 804 -43.30 1.74 -3.34
N ARG A 805 -42.32 1.47 -4.21
CA ARG A 805 -41.26 2.34 -4.77
C ARG A 805 -41.74 3.57 -5.58
N ALA A 806 -43.01 3.97 -5.49
CA ALA A 806 -43.64 4.94 -6.40
C ALA A 806 -43.94 6.33 -5.79
N ILE A 807 -43.34 6.69 -4.64
CA ILE A 807 -43.56 7.99 -3.98
C ILE A 807 -42.23 8.68 -3.59
N VAL A 808 -41.12 8.35 -4.28
CA VAL A 808 -39.79 8.91 -3.96
C VAL A 808 -39.14 9.47 -5.22
N GLU A 809 -39.75 10.48 -5.83
CA GLU A 809 -39.06 11.38 -6.75
C GLU A 809 -38.83 12.72 -6.03
N GLY A 810 -37.57 13.07 -5.78
CA GLY A 810 -37.15 14.39 -5.30
C GLY A 810 -36.76 14.55 -3.82
N GLN A 811 -36.61 13.48 -3.03
CA GLN A 811 -36.26 13.60 -1.60
C GLN A 811 -35.01 12.80 -1.23
N ASN A 812 -33.98 13.51 -0.75
CA ASN A 812 -32.70 12.93 -0.38
C ASN A 812 -32.79 12.30 1.02
N LEU A 813 -33.31 11.06 1.11
CA LEU A 813 -33.30 10.19 2.30
C LEU A 813 -31.88 9.72 2.71
N ASN A 814 -30.82 10.42 2.24
CA ASN A 814 -29.42 10.02 2.35
C ASN A 814 -28.61 10.83 3.37
N THR A 815 -29.19 11.82 4.07
CA THR A 815 -28.41 12.62 5.03
C THR A 815 -28.36 11.91 6.38
N THR A 816 -27.21 11.30 6.70
CA THR A 816 -26.88 10.69 7.99
C THR A 816 -26.27 11.73 8.93
N GLY A 817 -26.07 11.37 10.21
CA GLY A 817 -25.35 12.18 11.19
C GLY A 817 -26.24 13.13 12.00
N VAL A 818 -25.62 13.97 12.81
CA VAL A 818 -26.31 14.89 13.73
C VAL A 818 -26.62 16.19 12.99
N ARG A 819 -27.90 16.54 12.87
CA ARG A 819 -28.33 17.76 12.15
C ARG A 819 -28.36 18.99 13.04
N THR A 820 -28.80 18.84 14.29
CA THR A 820 -29.01 19.96 15.21
C THR A 820 -28.76 19.53 16.65
N GLY A 821 -28.50 20.50 17.52
CA GLY A 821 -28.40 20.28 18.95
C GLY A 821 -28.80 21.51 19.77
N THR A 822 -28.99 21.32 21.07
CA THR A 822 -29.21 22.41 22.03
C THR A 822 -28.68 22.04 23.41
N PHE A 823 -28.15 23.04 24.13
CA PHE A 823 -27.94 22.94 25.57
C PHE A 823 -29.19 23.40 26.31
N TYR A 824 -29.52 22.74 27.42
CA TYR A 824 -30.64 23.13 28.28
C TYR A 824 -30.25 23.09 29.74
N LYS A 825 -30.19 24.29 30.36
CA LYS A 825 -29.76 24.48 31.75
C LYS A 825 -30.81 25.07 32.70
N GLU A 826 -32.05 25.22 32.23
CA GLU A 826 -33.13 25.77 33.06
C GLU A 826 -33.67 24.74 34.05
N ASN A 827 -34.34 25.22 35.10
CA ASN A 827 -35.00 24.38 36.11
C ASN A 827 -34.07 23.33 36.79
N GLY A 828 -32.78 23.65 36.93
CA GLY A 828 -31.79 22.80 37.58
C GLY A 828 -31.29 21.63 36.72
N MET A 829 -31.64 21.58 35.44
CA MET A 829 -31.13 20.60 34.49
C MET A 829 -29.78 21.00 33.90
N ASN A 830 -29.04 20.03 33.36
CA ASN A 830 -27.85 20.25 32.55
C ASN A 830 -27.83 19.23 31.41
N LYS A 831 -28.72 19.42 30.42
CA LYS A 831 -28.91 18.45 29.33
C LYS A 831 -28.26 18.97 28.05
N THR A 832 -27.56 18.09 27.34
CA THR A 832 -27.18 18.30 25.94
C THR A 832 -28.05 17.41 25.07
N ILE A 833 -28.77 18.00 24.12
CA ILE A 833 -29.73 17.28 23.27
C ILE A 833 -29.22 17.34 21.84
N LEU A 834 -29.07 16.20 21.19
CA LEU A 834 -28.59 16.05 19.81
C LEU A 834 -29.65 15.31 18.99
N ALA A 835 -29.91 15.76 17.77
CA ALA A 835 -30.93 15.18 16.92
C ALA A 835 -30.51 15.13 15.45
N GLY A 836 -30.88 14.08 14.74
CA GLY A 836 -30.47 13.83 13.36
C GLY A 836 -31.00 12.50 12.80
N HIS A 837 -30.14 11.81 12.06
CA HIS A 837 -30.38 10.45 11.58
C HIS A 837 -29.15 9.57 11.84
N PHE A 838 -29.16 8.86 12.97
CA PHE A 838 -28.03 8.10 13.48
C PHE A 838 -28.49 7.10 14.55
N ALA A 839 -27.61 6.17 14.94
CA ALA A 839 -27.82 5.29 16.09
C ALA A 839 -26.65 5.39 17.09
N THR A 840 -26.91 5.07 18.36
CA THR A 840 -25.90 4.93 19.41
C THR A 840 -26.37 3.90 20.44
N THR A 841 -25.46 3.43 21.29
CA THR A 841 -25.84 2.69 22.50
C THR A 841 -25.91 3.63 23.70
N GLY A 842 -27.03 3.61 24.44
CA GLY A 842 -27.18 4.37 25.69
C GLY A 842 -26.42 3.75 26.86
N THR A 843 -26.28 4.48 27.97
CA THR A 843 -25.49 4.02 29.15
C THR A 843 -26.01 2.69 29.73
N ASN A 844 -27.28 2.36 29.55
CA ASN A 844 -27.90 1.11 29.98
C ASN A 844 -27.85 -0.02 28.93
N GLY A 845 -27.12 0.15 27.83
CA GLY A 845 -27.04 -0.84 26.73
C GLY A 845 -28.24 -0.82 25.77
N GLN A 846 -29.13 0.17 25.88
CA GLN A 846 -30.28 0.33 24.99
C GLN A 846 -29.84 0.89 23.63
N ASN A 847 -30.43 0.40 22.54
CA ASN A 847 -30.25 0.98 21.22
C ASN A 847 -31.05 2.29 21.13
N LEU A 848 -30.36 3.41 20.95
CA LEU A 848 -30.95 4.73 20.82
C LEU A 848 -30.85 5.19 19.37
N THR A 849 -31.94 5.72 18.82
CA THR A 849 -31.97 6.20 17.45
C THR A 849 -32.39 7.67 17.38
N ASN A 850 -31.73 8.40 16.48
CA ASN A 850 -32.07 9.74 16.00
C ASN A 850 -32.06 10.92 17.00
N VAL A 851 -32.32 10.70 18.30
CA VAL A 851 -32.28 11.74 19.35
C VAL A 851 -31.57 11.20 20.59
N ILE A 852 -30.54 11.92 21.04
CA ILE A 852 -29.75 11.63 22.24
C ILE A 852 -29.87 12.78 23.23
N ILE A 853 -29.91 12.44 24.51
CA ILE A 853 -29.93 13.34 25.65
C ILE A 853 -28.80 12.92 26.59
N VAL A 854 -27.75 13.76 26.67
CA VAL A 854 -26.64 13.61 27.63
C VAL A 854 -26.94 14.44 28.85
N ASP A 855 -26.99 13.80 30.02
CA ASP A 855 -27.20 14.47 31.30
C ASP A 855 -25.89 14.74 32.04
N GLY A 856 -25.38 15.96 31.88
CA GLY A 856 -24.17 16.41 32.57
C GLY A 856 -24.35 16.59 34.09
N ALA A 857 -25.58 16.58 34.62
CA ALA A 857 -25.81 16.55 36.07
C ALA A 857 -25.66 15.13 36.65
N GLU A 858 -25.75 14.10 35.80
CA GLU A 858 -25.67 12.68 36.17
C GLU A 858 -24.43 12.00 35.57
N SER A 859 -23.26 12.64 35.64
CA SER A 859 -21.99 12.09 35.12
C SER A 859 -22.08 11.69 33.63
N ASP A 860 -22.68 12.57 32.82
CA ASP A 860 -22.88 12.39 31.37
C ASP A 860 -23.71 11.13 31.01
N ASN A 861 -24.69 10.77 31.83
CA ASN A 861 -25.63 9.68 31.56
C ASN A 861 -26.35 9.88 30.21
N VAL A 862 -26.27 8.87 29.33
CA VAL A 862 -26.77 8.92 27.95
C VAL A 862 -28.10 8.19 27.84
N THR A 863 -29.15 8.96 27.56
CA THR A 863 -30.52 8.50 27.29
C THR A 863 -31.00 9.05 25.95
N GLY A 864 -32.18 8.67 25.46
CA GLY A 864 -32.65 9.10 24.14
C GLY A 864 -33.95 8.44 23.73
N PHE A 865 -34.23 8.49 22.43
CA PHE A 865 -35.36 7.76 21.84
C PHE A 865 -34.91 6.36 21.46
N ASP A 866 -35.72 5.36 21.76
CA ASP A 866 -35.52 3.95 21.41
C ASP A 866 -36.45 3.55 20.24
N ASP A 867 -36.72 2.25 20.11
CA ASP A 867 -37.51 1.68 19.01
C ASP A 867 -39.02 2.07 19.04
N GLU A 868 -39.45 2.94 19.97
CA GLU A 868 -40.83 3.48 20.05
C GLU A 868 -41.19 4.38 18.86
N LEU A 869 -40.20 4.93 18.15
CA LEU A 869 -40.39 5.67 16.89
C LEU A 869 -39.72 4.93 15.72
N ASP A 870 -40.17 5.17 14.48
CA ASP A 870 -39.55 4.53 13.30
C ASP A 870 -38.09 4.98 13.20
N ALA A 871 -37.18 4.00 13.25
CA ALA A 871 -35.75 4.26 13.16
C ALA A 871 -35.38 5.01 11.88
N ASN A 872 -36.12 4.88 10.78
CA ASN A 872 -35.88 5.63 9.54
C ASN A 872 -36.26 7.13 9.62
N SER A 873 -36.73 7.60 10.77
CA SER A 873 -37.02 9.02 11.00
C SER A 873 -35.74 9.86 10.91
N THR A 874 -35.88 11.09 10.41
CA THR A 874 -34.79 12.08 10.42
C THR A 874 -35.27 13.33 11.14
N PHE A 875 -34.61 13.68 12.24
CA PHE A 875 -34.90 14.90 13.00
C PHE A 875 -34.07 16.07 12.48
N ALA A 876 -34.71 17.22 12.30
CA ALA A 876 -34.09 18.41 11.74
C ALA A 876 -34.10 19.61 12.70
N ALA A 877 -35.01 19.63 13.68
CA ALA A 877 -35.14 20.74 14.63
C ALA A 877 -35.50 20.23 16.03
N VAL A 878 -34.91 20.85 17.05
CA VAL A 878 -35.22 20.61 18.46
C VAL A 878 -35.35 21.93 19.19
N ALA A 879 -36.30 22.00 20.13
CA ALA A 879 -36.37 23.11 21.07
C ALA A 879 -37.02 22.66 22.38
N VAL A 880 -36.67 23.32 23.48
CA VAL A 880 -37.21 23.02 24.80
C VAL A 880 -38.04 24.19 25.31
N LEU A 881 -39.23 23.91 25.83
CA LEU A 881 -40.07 24.86 26.55
C LEU A 881 -40.66 24.17 27.78
N ASP A 882 -40.50 24.77 28.97
CA ASP A 882 -41.02 24.25 30.24
C ASP A 882 -40.67 22.76 30.50
N ASN A 883 -39.42 22.35 30.27
CA ASN A 883 -38.92 20.97 30.42
C ASN A 883 -39.45 19.96 29.38
N VAL A 884 -40.21 20.40 28.38
CA VAL A 884 -40.68 19.56 27.28
C VAL A 884 -39.81 19.83 26.06
N LEU A 885 -39.14 18.79 25.57
CA LEU A 885 -38.44 18.76 24.29
C LEU A 885 -39.47 18.55 23.17
N TYR A 886 -39.53 19.50 22.26
CA TYR A 886 -40.24 19.39 20.99
C TYR A 886 -39.22 19.06 19.90
N ALA A 887 -39.33 17.87 19.33
CA ALA A 887 -38.42 17.37 18.31
C ALA A 887 -39.18 17.16 17.00
N GLY A 888 -38.72 17.81 15.94
CA GLY A 888 -39.38 17.84 14.64
C GLY A 888 -38.47 17.41 13.50
N GLY A 889 -39.07 16.84 12.47
CA GLY A 889 -38.36 16.38 11.28
C GLY A 889 -39.27 15.66 10.29
N MET A 890 -38.68 14.81 9.47
CA MET A 890 -39.40 13.78 8.73
C MET A 890 -39.49 12.55 9.64
N ILE A 891 -40.46 12.59 10.56
CA ILE A 891 -40.61 11.57 11.59
C ILE A 891 -41.95 10.85 11.44
N SER A 892 -41.95 9.56 11.72
CA SER A 892 -43.14 8.75 11.81
C SER A 892 -43.03 7.74 12.93
N GLY A 893 -44.15 7.41 13.56
CA GLY A 893 -44.18 6.41 14.63
C GLY A 893 -45.59 6.26 15.17
N GLN A 894 -45.73 5.38 16.16
CA GLN A 894 -46.97 5.20 16.89
C GLN A 894 -46.61 5.07 18.37
N LEU A 895 -47.13 6.00 19.17
CA LEU A 895 -46.98 6.00 20.63
C LEU A 895 -48.35 5.65 21.21
N ASP A 896 -48.48 4.47 21.82
CA ASP A 896 -49.77 3.91 22.24
C ASP A 896 -50.82 3.92 21.09
N ASP A 897 -51.94 4.63 21.27
CA ASP A 897 -53.00 4.80 20.27
C ASP A 897 -52.79 6.04 19.36
N ASP A 898 -51.78 6.88 19.63
CA ASP A 898 -51.52 8.12 18.93
C ASP A 898 -50.51 7.93 17.79
N ARG A 899 -50.92 8.34 16.57
CA ARG A 899 -50.04 8.38 15.41
C ARG A 899 -49.16 9.63 15.45
N ILE A 900 -47.85 9.46 15.30
CA ILE A 900 -46.87 10.54 15.22
C ILE A 900 -46.54 10.84 13.75
N ALA A 901 -46.55 12.13 13.40
CA ALA A 901 -46.11 12.62 12.10
C ALA A 901 -45.55 14.05 12.22
N GLY A 902 -44.28 14.23 11.87
CA GLY A 902 -43.61 15.53 11.77
C GLY A 902 -43.06 16.11 13.09
N ILE A 903 -43.76 15.95 14.21
CA ILE A 903 -43.36 16.50 15.53
C ILE A 903 -43.70 15.52 16.65
N VAL A 904 -42.85 15.47 17.70
CA VAL A 904 -43.08 14.71 18.93
C VAL A 904 -42.70 15.54 20.16
N ALA A 905 -43.38 15.33 21.28
CA ALA A 905 -43.11 15.99 22.56
C ALA A 905 -42.57 14.98 23.60
N TYR A 906 -41.47 15.31 24.26
CA TYR A 906 -40.80 14.46 25.24
C TYR A 906 -40.53 15.22 26.54
N ASN A 907 -40.90 14.65 27.68
CA ASN A 907 -40.72 15.26 28.98
C ASN A 907 -39.33 14.90 29.53
N LEU A 908 -38.45 15.91 29.63
CA LEU A 908 -37.06 15.74 30.06
C LEU A 908 -36.92 15.44 31.56
N THR A 909 -37.93 15.76 32.37
CA THR A 909 -37.92 15.49 33.82
C THR A 909 -38.24 14.03 34.11
N SER A 910 -39.20 13.44 33.39
CA SER A 910 -39.59 12.04 33.57
C SER A 910 -38.85 11.07 32.64
N SER A 911 -38.07 11.59 31.69
CA SER A 911 -37.43 10.81 30.61
C SER A 911 -38.42 9.90 29.88
N LYS A 912 -39.56 10.47 29.47
CA LYS A 912 -40.64 9.76 28.75
C LYS A 912 -41.31 10.67 27.73
N PHE A 913 -41.89 10.07 26.69
CA PHE A 913 -42.81 10.79 25.82
C PHE A 913 -43.95 11.42 26.62
N SER A 914 -44.32 12.65 26.27
CA SER A 914 -45.37 13.38 26.97
C SER A 914 -46.72 12.67 26.81
N ASN A 915 -47.52 12.60 27.89
CA ASN A 915 -48.87 12.02 27.87
C ASN A 915 -49.83 12.74 26.89
N VAL A 916 -49.51 13.98 26.50
CA VAL A 916 -50.25 14.75 25.53
C VAL A 916 -49.32 15.06 24.36
N GLN A 917 -49.47 14.30 23.28
CA GLN A 917 -48.74 14.54 22.04
C GLN A 917 -49.46 15.58 21.17
N PRO A 918 -48.72 16.46 20.46
CA PRO A 918 -49.31 17.30 19.44
C PRO A 918 -49.98 16.42 18.36
N PRO A 919 -51.26 16.65 18.01
CA PRO A 919 -51.92 15.90 16.93
C PRO A 919 -51.10 15.94 15.62
N PRO A 920 -51.06 14.84 14.85
CA PRO A 920 -50.14 14.69 13.72
C PRO A 920 -50.35 15.74 12.63
N LEU A 921 -49.24 16.21 12.07
CA LEU A 921 -49.21 17.06 10.89
C LEU A 921 -49.60 16.24 9.64
N GLN A 922 -50.32 16.85 8.70
CA GLN A 922 -50.84 16.21 7.49
C GLN A 922 -50.39 16.94 6.23
N GLY A 923 -50.22 16.17 5.15
CA GLY A 923 -49.75 16.65 3.85
C GLY A 923 -48.97 15.57 3.10
N VAL A 924 -48.41 15.93 1.94
CA VAL A 924 -47.47 15.09 1.20
C VAL A 924 -46.06 15.37 1.72
N ASN A 925 -45.35 14.31 2.12
CA ASN A 925 -43.98 14.35 2.66
C ASN A 925 -43.82 15.35 3.81
N VAL A 926 -44.63 15.16 4.85
CA VAL A 926 -44.63 15.99 6.06
C VAL A 926 -43.22 16.05 6.65
N THR A 927 -42.66 17.26 6.71
CA THR A 927 -41.34 17.52 7.30
C THR A 927 -41.40 18.78 8.13
N VAL A 928 -40.88 18.75 9.36
CA VAL A 928 -40.66 19.95 10.18
C VAL A 928 -39.18 20.34 10.10
N ASN A 929 -38.91 21.55 9.62
CA ASN A 929 -37.54 22.06 9.46
C ASN A 929 -37.13 23.01 10.60
N ALA A 930 -38.10 23.60 11.32
CA ALA A 930 -37.82 24.54 12.39
C ALA A 930 -38.87 24.44 13.52
N VAL A 931 -38.41 24.51 14.75
CA VAL A 931 -39.23 24.57 15.98
C VAL A 931 -38.72 25.74 16.82
N ALA A 932 -39.58 26.73 17.07
CA ALA A 932 -39.21 27.97 17.73
C ALA A 932 -40.21 28.35 18.82
N PRO A 933 -39.93 28.03 20.10
CA PRO A 933 -40.68 28.53 21.24
C PRO A 933 -40.64 30.05 21.26
N ARG A 934 -41.81 30.69 21.44
CA ARG A 934 -41.88 32.14 21.54
C ARG A 934 -41.37 32.58 22.93
N PRO A 935 -40.41 33.52 22.99
CA PRO A 935 -39.92 34.04 24.27
C PRO A 935 -41.06 34.57 25.15
N LYS A 936 -41.05 34.22 26.44
CA LYS A 936 -42.06 34.63 27.45
C LYS A 936 -43.51 34.26 27.11
N SER A 937 -43.73 33.28 26.24
CA SER A 937 -45.07 32.74 25.91
C SER A 937 -45.13 31.23 26.18
N LYS A 938 -46.33 30.66 26.06
CA LYS A 938 -46.61 29.21 26.04
C LYS A 938 -46.85 28.69 24.62
N ASP A 939 -46.43 29.45 23.61
CA ASP A 939 -46.62 29.12 22.21
C ASP A 939 -45.32 28.58 21.59
N VAL A 940 -45.42 27.43 20.92
CA VAL A 940 -44.33 26.83 20.14
C VAL A 940 -44.67 26.91 18.66
N TYR A 941 -43.88 27.65 17.89
CA TYR A 941 -44.07 27.77 16.44
C TYR A 941 -43.34 26.63 15.76
N ILE A 942 -44.06 25.90 14.90
CA ILE A 942 -43.58 24.72 14.21
C ILE A 942 -43.73 24.99 12.72
N ALA A 943 -42.65 24.83 11.96
CA ALA A 943 -42.63 25.17 10.55
C ALA A 943 -41.88 24.16 9.67
N GLY A 944 -42.31 24.04 8.43
CA GLY A 944 -41.74 23.12 7.45
C GLY A 944 -42.63 22.92 6.22
N GLN A 945 -42.75 21.68 5.77
CA GLN A 945 -43.60 21.26 4.67
C GLN A 945 -44.78 20.43 5.21
N PHE A 946 -45.94 21.05 5.37
CA PHE A 946 -47.21 20.41 5.73
C PHE A 946 -48.38 21.34 5.40
N GLN A 947 -49.60 20.80 5.41
CA GLN A 947 -50.83 21.51 5.02
C GLN A 947 -51.78 21.76 6.20
N SER A 948 -51.82 20.87 7.19
CA SER A 948 -52.69 20.97 8.36
C SER A 948 -52.12 20.24 9.57
N ALA A 949 -52.65 20.55 10.75
CA ALA A 949 -52.40 19.84 11.99
C ALA A 949 -53.73 19.24 12.49
N GLY A 950 -53.90 17.92 12.33
CA GLY A 950 -55.23 17.30 12.43
C GLY A 950 -56.24 17.97 11.49
N ALA A 951 -57.36 18.45 12.04
CA ALA A 951 -58.41 19.15 11.29
C ALA A 951 -58.14 20.65 11.08
N LEU A 952 -57.10 21.22 11.70
CA LEU A 952 -56.78 22.66 11.59
C LEU A 952 -55.91 22.92 10.36
N SER A 953 -56.39 23.73 9.42
CA SER A 953 -55.57 24.20 8.30
C SER A 953 -54.57 25.26 8.78
N CYS A 954 -53.28 24.97 8.63
CA CYS A 954 -52.17 25.87 8.90
C CYS A 954 -50.97 25.47 8.03
N PRO A 955 -51.02 25.73 6.71
CA PRO A 955 -49.94 25.32 5.82
C PRO A 955 -48.63 26.01 6.20
N ALA A 956 -47.53 25.27 6.10
CA ALA A 956 -46.16 25.69 6.37
C ALA A 956 -45.81 26.10 7.82
N VAL A 957 -46.71 26.73 8.58
CA VAL A 957 -46.49 27.12 9.99
C VAL A 957 -47.75 26.88 10.84
N CYS A 958 -47.62 26.09 11.91
CA CYS A 958 -48.64 25.90 12.94
C CYS A 958 -48.10 26.28 14.32
N VAL A 959 -48.97 26.69 15.25
CA VAL A 959 -48.59 27.05 16.62
C VAL A 959 -49.19 26.07 17.61
N TRP A 960 -48.35 25.39 18.38
CA TRP A 960 -48.77 24.54 19.50
C TRP A 960 -48.79 25.36 20.79
N ASN A 961 -49.96 25.55 21.38
CA ASN A 961 -50.08 26.20 22.68
C ASN A 961 -50.00 25.14 23.80
N THR A 962 -48.96 25.22 24.62
CA THR A 962 -48.64 24.20 25.64
C THR A 962 -49.54 24.25 26.87
N GLU A 963 -50.20 25.39 27.11
CA GLU A 963 -51.13 25.55 28.23
C GLU A 963 -52.49 24.90 27.91
N ARG A 964 -52.98 25.08 26.68
CA ARG A 964 -54.28 24.56 26.22
C ARG A 964 -54.18 23.21 25.51
N ASN A 965 -52.97 22.73 25.21
CA ASN A 965 -52.70 21.53 24.43
C ASN A 965 -53.48 21.50 23.12
N GLN A 966 -53.44 22.60 22.37
CA GLN A 966 -54.17 22.73 21.12
C GLN A 966 -53.35 23.44 20.04
N TRP A 967 -53.58 23.03 18.80
CA TRP A 967 -53.07 23.74 17.64
C TRP A 967 -53.84 25.05 17.42
N THR A 968 -53.11 26.08 17.04
CA THR A 968 -53.64 27.37 16.59
C THR A 968 -52.94 27.78 15.30
N SER A 969 -53.64 28.53 14.44
CA SER A 969 -53.06 29.08 13.22
C SER A 969 -52.50 30.48 13.52
N PRO A 970 -51.26 30.80 13.12
CA PRO A 970 -50.70 32.14 13.30
C PRO A 970 -51.37 33.17 12.39
N GLY A 971 -52.04 32.74 11.32
CA GLY A 971 -52.79 33.56 10.37
C GLY A 971 -53.13 32.79 9.09
N ASN A 972 -53.93 33.39 8.21
CA ASN A 972 -54.32 32.77 6.94
C ASN A 972 -53.41 33.21 5.77
N GLY A 973 -53.28 32.35 4.76
CA GLY A 973 -52.68 32.71 3.48
C GLY A 973 -51.19 32.45 3.33
N LEU A 974 -50.55 31.78 4.29
CA LEU A 974 -49.18 31.27 4.13
C LEU A 974 -49.20 29.87 3.50
N ALA A 975 -48.31 29.63 2.54
CA ALA A 975 -48.07 28.32 1.94
C ALA A 975 -46.60 28.21 1.49
N GLY A 976 -46.17 26.99 1.15
CA GLY A 976 -44.80 26.71 0.70
C GLY A 976 -44.03 25.86 1.70
N VAL A 977 -42.70 25.97 1.66
CA VAL A 977 -41.78 25.24 2.54
C VAL A 977 -40.97 26.26 3.33
N VAL A 978 -41.09 26.21 4.66
CA VAL A 978 -40.26 27.02 5.57
C VAL A 978 -38.99 26.26 5.90
N SER A 979 -37.84 26.93 5.83
CA SER A 979 -36.52 26.39 6.19
C SER A 979 -36.07 26.84 7.58
N SER A 980 -36.39 28.07 8.00
CA SER A 980 -35.92 28.63 9.27
C SER A 980 -36.94 29.57 9.93
N LEU A 981 -36.90 29.61 11.27
CA LEU A 981 -37.66 30.50 12.14
C LEU A 981 -36.72 31.18 13.14
N ILE A 982 -36.70 32.52 13.17
CA ILE A 982 -35.82 33.28 14.09
C ILE A 982 -36.62 34.35 14.81
N TRP A 983 -36.66 34.28 16.14
CA TRP A 983 -37.26 35.32 16.98
C TRP A 983 -36.33 36.54 17.09
N VAL A 984 -36.89 37.72 16.87
CA VAL A 984 -36.29 39.03 17.13
C VAL A 984 -37.06 39.67 18.28
N GLY A 985 -36.49 39.63 19.48
CA GLY A 985 -37.21 39.99 20.71
C GLY A 985 -38.37 39.03 21.00
N ASP A 986 -39.40 39.50 21.70
CA ASP A 986 -40.57 38.70 22.11
C ASP A 986 -41.78 38.81 21.17
N ASN A 987 -41.71 39.70 20.16
CA ASN A 987 -42.86 40.10 19.36
C ASN A 987 -42.67 40.04 17.83
N LYS A 988 -41.46 39.80 17.31
CA LYS A 988 -41.22 39.72 15.87
C LYS A 988 -40.55 38.39 15.52
N LEU A 989 -41.10 37.68 14.53
CA LEU A 989 -40.59 36.40 14.04
C LEU A 989 -40.19 36.55 12.56
N LEU A 990 -38.97 36.19 12.23
CA LEU A 990 -38.50 36.04 10.85
C LEU A 990 -38.79 34.62 10.37
N ILE A 991 -39.32 34.50 9.17
CA ILE A 991 -39.71 33.23 8.54
C ILE A 991 -39.05 33.20 7.16
N ALA A 992 -38.17 32.22 6.91
CA ALA A 992 -37.48 32.07 5.63
C ALA A 992 -37.81 30.73 4.95
N GLY A 993 -37.71 30.69 3.63
CA GLY A 993 -37.89 29.48 2.84
C GLY A 993 -38.30 29.77 1.40
N ASN A 994 -39.14 28.90 0.83
CA ASN A 994 -39.81 29.13 -0.44
C ASN A 994 -41.31 29.31 -0.17
N LEU A 995 -41.75 30.57 -0.06
CA LEU A 995 -43.02 30.93 0.56
C LEU A 995 -43.96 31.65 -0.41
N THR A 996 -45.24 31.51 -0.15
CA THR A 996 -46.30 32.32 -0.78
C THR A 996 -47.16 32.89 0.34
N SER A 997 -47.33 34.22 0.36
CA SER A 997 -48.24 34.93 1.26
C SER A 997 -49.36 35.58 0.44
N GLY A 998 -50.57 35.00 0.49
CA GLY A 998 -51.66 35.34 -0.42
C GLY A 998 -51.29 35.01 -1.87
N ASN A 999 -51.13 36.04 -2.71
CA ASN A 999 -50.67 35.91 -4.11
C ASN A 999 -49.20 36.28 -4.31
N ASN A 1000 -48.50 36.71 -3.25
CA ASN A 1000 -47.11 37.18 -3.34
C ASN A 1000 -46.15 36.03 -3.06
N HIS A 1001 -45.30 35.69 -4.03
CA HIS A 1001 -44.16 34.80 -3.82
C HIS A 1001 -43.03 35.56 -3.14
N THR A 1002 -42.44 34.97 -2.11
CA THR A 1002 -41.34 35.57 -1.36
C THR A 1002 -40.46 34.48 -0.74
N LYS A 1003 -39.22 34.82 -0.39
CA LYS A 1003 -38.34 33.91 0.34
C LYS A 1003 -38.26 34.23 1.83
N ILE A 1004 -38.61 35.44 2.24
CA ILE A 1004 -38.53 35.88 3.64
C ILE A 1004 -39.76 36.72 4.00
N LEU A 1005 -40.33 36.44 5.17
CA LEU A 1005 -41.44 37.14 5.79
C LEU A 1005 -41.09 37.54 7.23
N THR A 1006 -41.70 38.61 7.70
CA THR A 1006 -41.79 38.92 9.13
C THR A 1006 -43.22 38.70 9.61
N PHE A 1007 -43.36 38.09 10.78
CA PHE A 1007 -44.62 38.03 11.52
C PHE A 1007 -44.48 38.85 12.80
N THR A 1008 -45.32 39.89 12.95
CA THR A 1008 -45.27 40.78 14.13
C THR A 1008 -46.51 40.61 14.98
N PHE A 1009 -46.29 40.44 16.28
CA PHE A 1009 -47.30 40.39 17.33
C PHE A 1009 -47.39 41.76 18.00
N ASP A 1010 -48.47 42.48 17.78
CA ASP A 1010 -48.81 43.67 18.57
C ASP A 1010 -50.07 43.37 19.39
N SER A 1011 -49.99 43.65 20.69
CA SER A 1011 -51.13 43.64 21.62
C SER A 1011 -52.34 44.45 21.12
N SER A 1012 -52.13 45.43 20.25
CA SER A 1012 -53.18 46.30 19.69
C SER A 1012 -53.85 45.76 18.42
N THR A 1013 -53.19 44.85 17.69
CA THR A 1013 -53.71 44.26 16.44
C THR A 1013 -53.79 42.74 16.56
N THR A 1014 -54.98 42.24 16.87
CA THR A 1014 -55.31 40.81 16.75
C THR A 1014 -56.17 40.60 15.50
N PRO A 1015 -55.77 39.72 14.57
CA PRO A 1015 -54.59 38.84 14.57
C PRO A 1015 -53.27 39.54 14.13
N GLY A 1016 -52.13 38.95 14.50
CA GLY A 1016 -50.79 39.39 14.06
C GLY A 1016 -50.64 39.39 12.53
N GLN A 1017 -49.68 40.18 12.02
CA GLN A 1017 -49.58 40.47 10.58
C GLN A 1017 -48.31 39.90 9.95
N PHE A 1018 -48.47 39.22 8.82
CA PHE A 1018 -47.37 38.86 7.91
C PHE A 1018 -47.02 40.04 7.01
N ALA A 1019 -45.72 40.34 6.89
CA ALA A 1019 -45.20 41.32 5.96
C ALA A 1019 -44.02 40.75 5.17
N VAL A 1020 -43.99 41.03 3.87
CA VAL A 1020 -42.90 40.65 2.97
C VAL A 1020 -41.70 41.55 3.23
N VAL A 1021 -40.52 40.95 3.38
CA VAL A 1021 -39.26 41.69 3.41
C VAL A 1021 -39.01 42.29 2.02
N PRO A 1022 -38.74 43.62 1.90
CA PRO A 1022 -38.45 44.25 0.61
C PRO A 1022 -37.33 43.53 -0.15
N GLY A 1023 -37.56 43.26 -1.45
CA GLY A 1023 -36.59 42.59 -2.34
C GLY A 1023 -36.36 41.10 -2.07
N ALA A 1024 -36.97 40.50 -1.03
CA ALA A 1024 -36.76 39.08 -0.73
C ALA A 1024 -37.37 38.12 -1.78
N SER A 1025 -38.25 38.61 -2.65
CA SER A 1025 -38.74 37.87 -3.83
C SER A 1025 -37.69 37.72 -4.92
N ASP A 1026 -36.72 38.64 -4.95
CA ASP A 1026 -35.72 38.77 -6.01
C ASP A 1026 -34.42 38.02 -5.65
N LEU A 1027 -34.39 37.37 -4.48
CA LEU A 1027 -33.29 36.49 -4.11
C LEU A 1027 -33.14 35.37 -5.15
N PRO A 1028 -31.90 35.00 -5.53
CA PRO A 1028 -31.65 34.11 -6.66
C PRO A 1028 -32.30 32.71 -6.57
N GLY A 1029 -32.56 32.24 -5.35
CA GLY A 1029 -33.29 31.01 -5.11
C GLY A 1029 -33.81 30.86 -3.67
N PRO A 1030 -34.27 29.67 -3.28
CA PRO A 1030 -34.76 29.41 -1.93
C PRO A 1030 -33.68 29.67 -0.87
N VAL A 1031 -34.08 30.32 0.24
CA VAL A 1031 -33.20 30.52 1.39
C VAL A 1031 -33.14 29.25 2.21
N THR A 1032 -31.96 28.65 2.34
CA THR A 1032 -31.71 27.43 3.11
C THR A 1032 -31.12 27.73 4.49
N ALA A 1033 -30.38 28.83 4.64
CA ALA A 1033 -29.83 29.29 5.90
C ALA A 1033 -30.07 30.80 6.10
N LEU A 1034 -30.45 31.18 7.32
CA LEU A 1034 -30.74 32.57 7.71
C LEU A 1034 -30.12 32.83 9.09
N THR A 1035 -29.54 34.01 9.30
CA THR A 1035 -29.20 34.51 10.64
C THR A 1035 -29.36 36.02 10.72
N ILE A 1036 -29.62 36.56 11.91
CA ILE A 1036 -29.66 38.02 12.11
C ILE A 1036 -28.25 38.60 12.02
N ALA A 1037 -28.13 39.84 11.51
CA ALA A 1037 -26.85 40.52 11.36
C ALA A 1037 -26.63 41.59 12.44
N ASN A 1038 -27.63 41.85 13.28
CA ASN A 1038 -27.53 42.76 14.41
C ASN A 1038 -28.57 42.44 15.49
N SER A 1039 -28.37 43.00 16.68
CA SER A 1039 -29.27 42.79 17.84
C SER A 1039 -30.70 43.29 17.63
N ASN A 1040 -30.92 44.23 16.71
CA ASN A 1040 -32.24 44.79 16.41
C ASN A 1040 -33.06 43.87 15.48
N GLY A 1041 -32.41 42.94 14.78
CA GLY A 1041 -33.04 42.03 13.81
C GLY A 1041 -33.79 42.76 12.69
N ASP A 1042 -33.31 43.93 12.30
CA ASP A 1042 -33.67 44.64 11.07
C ASP A 1042 -32.66 44.41 9.94
N GLN A 1043 -31.48 43.86 10.26
CA GLN A 1043 -30.49 43.38 9.31
C GLN A 1043 -30.30 41.86 9.47
N PHE A 1044 -30.07 41.15 8.37
CA PHE A 1044 -29.89 39.69 8.38
C PHE A 1044 -29.14 39.19 7.16
N TRP A 1045 -28.56 38.00 7.29
CA TRP A 1045 -27.89 37.25 6.24
C TRP A 1045 -28.79 36.14 5.75
N ALA A 1046 -28.77 35.90 4.43
CA ALA A 1046 -29.46 34.80 3.78
C ALA A 1046 -28.50 34.08 2.82
N ALA A 1047 -28.53 32.75 2.86
CA ALA A 1047 -27.79 31.89 1.96
C ALA A 1047 -28.71 30.83 1.34
N GLY A 1048 -28.32 30.33 0.17
CA GLY A 1048 -29.04 29.31 -0.57
C GLY A 1048 -28.38 28.96 -1.88
N HIS A 1049 -29.14 28.35 -2.78
CA HIS A 1049 -28.69 28.03 -4.13
C HIS A 1049 -29.49 28.78 -5.19
N ASN A 1050 -28.80 29.19 -6.24
CA ASN A 1050 -29.35 29.70 -7.48
C ASN A 1050 -30.08 28.58 -8.24
N SER A 1051 -30.85 28.95 -9.28
CA SER A 1051 -31.53 27.98 -10.13
C SER A 1051 -30.60 27.04 -10.90
N ASP A 1052 -29.33 27.40 -11.06
CA ASP A 1052 -28.28 26.60 -11.70
C ASP A 1052 -27.49 25.72 -10.70
N GLY A 1053 -27.77 25.83 -9.40
CA GLY A 1053 -27.11 25.06 -8.34
C GLY A 1053 -25.95 25.79 -7.64
N THR A 1054 -25.51 26.94 -8.15
CA THR A 1054 -24.43 27.74 -7.51
C THR A 1054 -24.88 28.32 -6.17
N ALA A 1055 -23.98 28.42 -5.19
CA ALA A 1055 -24.30 28.96 -3.87
C ALA A 1055 -24.34 30.49 -3.91
N PHE A 1056 -25.31 31.09 -3.22
CA PHE A 1056 -25.35 32.54 -2.99
C PHE A 1056 -25.30 32.86 -1.49
N LEU A 1057 -24.73 34.03 -1.17
CA LEU A 1057 -24.75 34.62 0.16
C LEU A 1057 -25.04 36.12 0.02
N GLN A 1058 -26.09 36.61 0.69
CA GLN A 1058 -26.46 38.03 0.66
C GLN A 1058 -26.80 38.57 2.05
N ARG A 1059 -26.48 39.85 2.29
CA ARG A 1059 -26.89 40.60 3.49
C ARG A 1059 -28.00 41.59 3.14
N PHE A 1060 -29.04 41.64 3.96
CA PHE A 1060 -30.00 42.72 3.97
C PHE A 1060 -29.57 43.78 5.00
N ASP A 1061 -29.33 45.02 4.56
CA ASP A 1061 -28.86 46.14 5.41
C ASP A 1061 -29.98 46.90 6.13
N GLY A 1062 -31.23 46.45 5.97
CA GLY A 1062 -32.44 47.15 6.43
C GLY A 1062 -33.21 47.84 5.30
N ASN A 1063 -32.56 48.10 4.17
CA ASN A 1063 -33.15 48.77 3.00
C ASN A 1063 -32.97 47.98 1.70
N LYS A 1064 -31.78 47.41 1.46
CA LYS A 1064 -31.40 46.71 0.23
C LYS A 1064 -30.65 45.42 0.51
N TRP A 1065 -30.61 44.56 -0.50
CA TRP A 1065 -29.79 43.34 -0.51
C TRP A 1065 -28.41 43.65 -1.11
N MET A 1066 -27.38 43.14 -0.44
CA MET A 1066 -25.98 43.23 -0.84
C MET A 1066 -25.46 41.82 -1.06
N SER A 1067 -25.01 41.52 -2.28
CA SER A 1067 -24.47 40.19 -2.61
C SER A 1067 -23.00 40.10 -2.24
N VAL A 1068 -22.60 38.94 -1.72
CA VAL A 1068 -21.20 38.52 -1.68
C VAL A 1068 -20.80 38.08 -3.08
N ASP A 1069 -19.51 38.22 -3.42
CA ASP A 1069 -18.95 37.77 -4.69
C ASP A 1069 -19.06 36.24 -4.80
N GLU A 1070 -19.80 35.78 -5.81
CA GLU A 1070 -20.01 34.36 -6.08
C GLU A 1070 -18.69 33.65 -6.45
N ALA A 1071 -17.67 34.39 -6.93
CA ALA A 1071 -16.36 33.84 -7.25
C ALA A 1071 -15.58 33.31 -6.03
N LEU A 1072 -16.03 33.60 -4.80
CA LEU A 1072 -15.47 33.04 -3.57
C LEU A 1072 -15.89 31.57 -3.35
N PHE A 1073 -16.98 31.13 -3.98
CA PHE A 1073 -17.52 29.78 -3.88
C PHE A 1073 -17.20 28.96 -5.13
N GLY A 1074 -16.59 27.79 -4.94
CA GLY A 1074 -16.44 26.78 -5.98
C GLY A 1074 -17.71 25.96 -6.19
N ASP A 1075 -17.70 25.14 -7.24
CA ASP A 1075 -18.78 24.20 -7.55
C ASP A 1075 -19.08 23.28 -6.35
N GLU A 1076 -20.33 22.82 -6.26
CA GLU A 1076 -20.84 21.93 -5.20
C GLU A 1076 -20.82 22.52 -3.78
N THR A 1077 -20.58 23.82 -3.62
CA THR A 1077 -20.74 24.50 -2.32
C THR A 1077 -22.19 24.39 -1.82
N GLU A 1078 -22.40 23.79 -0.65
CA GLU A 1078 -23.69 23.73 0.04
C GLU A 1078 -23.58 24.45 1.40
N ILE A 1079 -24.26 25.59 1.55
CA ILE A 1079 -24.33 26.32 2.82
C ILE A 1079 -25.54 25.82 3.61
N ARG A 1080 -25.29 25.09 4.69
CA ARG A 1080 -26.32 24.50 5.56
C ARG A 1080 -26.65 25.36 6.76
N GLY A 1081 -25.69 26.14 7.26
CA GLY A 1081 -25.88 27.03 8.38
C GLY A 1081 -24.98 28.26 8.30
N ILE A 1082 -25.46 29.36 8.87
CA ILE A 1082 -24.71 30.62 8.98
C ILE A 1082 -24.90 31.22 10.37
N GLN A 1083 -23.85 31.79 10.96
CA GLN A 1083 -23.89 32.41 12.27
C GLN A 1083 -22.93 33.60 12.35
N VAL A 1084 -23.39 34.75 12.82
CA VAL A 1084 -22.52 35.90 13.11
C VAL A 1084 -21.77 35.65 14.43
N LEU A 1085 -20.46 35.90 14.43
CA LEU A 1085 -19.58 35.78 15.59
C LEU A 1085 -18.87 37.11 15.85
N THR A 1086 -18.87 37.55 17.10
CA THR A 1086 -18.12 38.72 17.54
C THR A 1086 -16.63 38.45 17.61
N LEU A 1087 -15.82 39.47 17.34
CA LEU A 1087 -14.37 39.39 17.35
C LEU A 1087 -13.74 40.10 18.55
N SER A 1088 -12.64 39.55 19.07
CA SER A 1088 -11.79 40.16 20.09
C SER A 1088 -10.92 41.29 19.52
N GLU A 1089 -10.62 41.24 18.22
CA GLU A 1089 -9.90 42.27 17.46
C GLU A 1089 -10.57 42.52 16.11
N SER A 1090 -10.66 43.78 15.69
CA SER A 1090 -11.31 44.15 14.43
C SER A 1090 -10.51 43.72 13.19
N HIS A 1091 -11.19 43.26 12.14
CA HIS A 1091 -10.61 43.10 10.81
C HIS A 1091 -10.66 44.41 10.00
N GLY A 1092 -10.21 44.38 8.73
CA GLY A 1092 -10.23 45.56 7.84
C GLY A 1092 -11.66 46.02 7.48
N ASP A 1093 -11.84 47.29 7.12
CA ASP A 1093 -13.17 47.82 6.82
C ASP A 1093 -13.82 47.12 5.60
N SER A 1094 -15.11 46.81 5.71
CA SER A 1094 -15.93 46.25 4.63
C SER A 1094 -17.31 46.91 4.62
N ASP A 1095 -17.89 47.08 3.43
CA ASP A 1095 -19.24 47.63 3.27
C ASP A 1095 -20.33 46.60 3.62
N ILE A 1096 -19.99 45.31 3.69
CA ILE A 1096 -20.97 44.21 3.84
C ILE A 1096 -20.97 43.54 5.21
N ILE A 1097 -19.97 43.70 6.08
CA ILE A 1097 -19.95 43.17 7.45
C ILE A 1097 -19.31 44.17 8.42
N ASP A 1098 -19.73 44.20 9.69
CA ASP A 1098 -19.10 45.08 10.70
C ASP A 1098 -17.67 44.60 10.97
N LYS A 1099 -16.73 45.53 11.15
CA LYS A 1099 -15.32 45.19 11.37
C LYS A 1099 -15.04 44.37 12.64
N ASN A 1100 -15.99 44.27 13.56
CA ASN A 1100 -15.88 43.47 14.79
C ASN A 1100 -16.65 42.15 14.70
N GLU A 1101 -17.08 41.74 13.52
CA GLU A 1101 -17.91 40.56 13.31
C GLU A 1101 -17.40 39.74 12.12
N ASP A 1102 -17.25 38.43 12.29
CA ASP A 1102 -17.12 37.51 11.17
C ASP A 1102 -18.42 36.72 10.98
N LEU A 1103 -18.72 36.33 9.74
CA LEU A 1103 -19.79 35.39 9.46
C LEU A 1103 -19.22 33.98 9.34
N LEU A 1104 -19.62 33.09 10.24
CA LEU A 1104 -19.33 31.66 10.15
C LEU A 1104 -20.30 31.00 9.18
N LEU A 1105 -19.76 30.41 8.11
CA LEU A 1105 -20.48 29.53 7.19
C LEU A 1105 -20.21 28.08 7.56
N MET A 1106 -21.24 27.24 7.59
CA MET A 1106 -21.16 25.81 7.86
C MET A 1106 -21.85 25.03 6.75
N GLY A 1107 -21.23 23.93 6.34
CA GLY A 1107 -21.75 23.12 5.24
C GLY A 1107 -20.68 22.24 4.62
N GLN A 1108 -20.79 22.06 3.30
CA GLN A 1108 -19.70 21.62 2.45
C GLN A 1108 -19.30 22.83 1.61
N ILE A 1109 -18.29 23.57 2.04
CA ILE A 1109 -17.92 24.86 1.47
C ILE A 1109 -16.69 24.69 0.59
N ASN A 1110 -16.87 24.78 -0.73
CA ASN A 1110 -15.73 24.77 -1.65
C ASN A 1110 -15.22 26.21 -1.80
N ILE A 1111 -14.05 26.49 -1.25
CA ILE A 1111 -13.43 27.82 -1.25
C ILE A 1111 -12.48 27.93 -2.45
N THR A 1112 -12.69 28.94 -3.30
CA THR A 1112 -11.84 29.16 -4.47
C THR A 1112 -10.36 29.32 -4.07
N ASN A 1113 -9.46 28.60 -4.75
CA ASN A 1113 -8.02 28.52 -4.47
C ASN A 1113 -7.61 27.81 -3.17
N PHE A 1114 -8.54 27.15 -2.46
CA PHE A 1114 -8.23 26.31 -1.31
C PHE A 1114 -8.78 24.89 -1.46
N GLY A 1115 -10.07 24.76 -1.84
CA GLY A 1115 -10.78 23.48 -1.89
C GLY A 1115 -11.87 23.39 -0.82
N SER A 1116 -12.22 22.17 -0.40
CA SER A 1116 -13.35 21.92 0.50
C SER A 1116 -13.01 22.17 1.98
N ALA A 1117 -13.87 22.94 2.66
CA ALA A 1117 -13.90 23.14 4.10
C ALA A 1117 -15.30 22.87 4.64
N SER A 1118 -15.40 22.39 5.88
CA SER A 1118 -16.70 22.11 6.50
C SER A 1118 -17.26 23.32 7.26
N ALA A 1119 -16.38 24.26 7.66
CA ALA A 1119 -16.76 25.61 8.03
C ALA A 1119 -15.71 26.64 7.63
N ALA A 1120 -16.17 27.86 7.34
CA ALA A 1120 -15.32 28.97 6.93
C ALA A 1120 -15.78 30.30 7.55
N LEU A 1121 -14.84 31.21 7.83
CA LEU A 1121 -15.11 32.55 8.35
C LEU A 1121 -15.03 33.57 7.22
N PHE A 1122 -16.07 34.39 7.09
CA PHE A 1122 -16.13 35.48 6.12
C PHE A 1122 -16.04 36.83 6.82
N ASN A 1123 -14.99 37.59 6.50
CA ASN A 1123 -14.70 38.92 7.07
C ASN A 1123 -15.19 40.08 6.18
N GLY A 1124 -16.07 39.79 5.20
CA GLY A 1124 -16.57 40.79 4.25
C GLY A 1124 -15.81 40.87 2.93
N THR A 1125 -14.63 40.27 2.82
CA THR A 1125 -13.84 40.25 1.57
C THR A 1125 -13.26 38.88 1.23
N THR A 1126 -12.88 38.10 2.24
CA THR A 1126 -12.22 36.81 2.07
C THR A 1126 -12.93 35.73 2.86
N LEU A 1127 -12.93 34.52 2.32
CA LEU A 1127 -13.43 33.32 2.98
C LEU A 1127 -12.23 32.50 3.48
N THR A 1128 -12.09 32.40 4.80
CA THR A 1128 -10.96 31.70 5.45
C THR A 1128 -11.43 30.34 5.98
N PRO A 1129 -10.79 29.22 5.62
CA PRO A 1129 -11.13 27.91 6.19
C PRO A 1129 -10.98 27.93 7.72
N PHE A 1130 -11.93 27.30 8.43
CA PHE A 1130 -11.92 27.26 9.89
C PHE A 1130 -11.96 25.83 10.43
N LEU A 1131 -12.93 25.03 9.98
CA LEU A 1131 -13.07 23.62 10.36
C LEU A 1131 -13.02 22.73 9.12
N LEU A 1132 -12.22 21.67 9.22
CA LEU A 1132 -12.13 20.62 8.23
C LEU A 1132 -12.71 19.36 8.86
N ALA A 1133 -13.67 18.72 8.22
CA ALA A 1133 -14.23 17.46 8.66
C ALA A 1133 -14.20 16.41 7.56
N THR A 1134 -14.08 15.13 7.95
CA THR A 1134 -14.16 13.98 7.04
C THR A 1134 -15.20 12.98 7.50
N LYS A 1135 -15.75 12.22 6.56
CA LYS A 1135 -16.66 11.11 6.78
C LYS A 1135 -16.04 9.81 6.23
N GLY A 1136 -16.30 8.66 6.86
CA GLY A 1136 -15.81 7.36 6.42
C GLY A 1136 -14.63 6.87 7.26
N GLN A 1137 -14.91 6.36 8.46
CA GLN A 1137 -13.95 5.56 9.26
C GLN A 1137 -13.61 4.21 8.59
N ASP A 1138 -14.39 3.79 7.59
CA ASP A 1138 -14.24 2.59 6.77
C ASP A 1138 -13.34 2.79 5.53
N GLY A 1139 -12.53 3.86 5.54
CA GLY A 1139 -11.47 4.15 4.55
C GLY A 1139 -11.90 4.43 3.12
N GLN A 1140 -13.15 4.85 2.89
CA GLN A 1140 -13.51 5.70 1.75
C GLN A 1140 -13.77 7.11 2.28
N THR A 1141 -12.70 7.86 2.60
CA THR A 1141 -12.83 9.19 3.20
C THR A 1141 -13.48 10.17 2.22
N GLN A 1142 -14.68 10.64 2.59
CA GLN A 1142 -15.43 11.68 1.90
C GLN A 1142 -15.33 12.99 2.69
N HIS A 1143 -15.63 14.11 2.04
CA HIS A 1143 -15.75 15.39 2.72
C HIS A 1143 -16.88 15.32 3.76
N GLY A 1144 -16.56 15.65 5.01
CA GLY A 1144 -17.55 15.85 6.06
C GLY A 1144 -18.20 17.22 5.93
N SER A 1145 -19.42 17.36 6.47
CA SER A 1145 -20.18 18.61 6.40
C SER A 1145 -20.70 19.01 7.77
N LEU A 1146 -20.60 20.30 8.12
CA LEU A 1146 -21.25 20.84 9.32
C LEU A 1146 -22.65 21.35 8.98
N SER A 1147 -23.58 21.25 9.92
CA SER A 1147 -24.98 21.65 9.74
C SER A 1147 -25.38 22.80 10.65
N ALA A 1148 -24.92 22.82 11.90
CA ALA A 1148 -25.27 23.88 12.85
C ALA A 1148 -24.20 24.11 13.91
N VAL A 1149 -24.24 25.31 14.50
CA VAL A 1149 -23.55 25.66 15.75
C VAL A 1149 -24.61 25.93 16.80
N PHE A 1150 -24.39 25.46 18.02
CA PHE A 1150 -25.26 25.74 19.16
C PHE A 1150 -24.41 26.11 20.37
N VAL A 1151 -24.93 27.03 21.18
CA VAL A 1151 -24.22 27.60 22.30
C VAL A 1151 -25.08 27.60 23.55
N GLU A 1152 -24.44 27.67 24.72
CA GLU A 1152 -25.14 27.69 26.00
C GLU A 1152 -25.98 28.96 26.17
N ASN A 1153 -25.47 30.10 25.70
CA ASN A 1153 -26.12 31.41 25.83
C ASN A 1153 -26.40 32.03 24.45
N PRO A 1154 -27.42 31.55 23.70
CA PRO A 1154 -27.67 32.00 22.31
C PRO A 1154 -28.06 33.47 22.18
N ASN A 1155 -28.54 34.10 23.26
CA ASN A 1155 -28.82 35.54 23.27
C ASN A 1155 -27.56 36.42 23.37
N SER A 1156 -26.37 35.82 23.49
CA SER A 1156 -25.10 36.53 23.67
C SER A 1156 -24.33 36.77 22.38
N PHE A 1157 -24.74 36.25 21.21
CA PHE A 1157 -24.03 36.44 19.93
C PHE A 1157 -23.79 37.90 19.53
N PHE A 1158 -24.58 38.85 20.05
CA PHE A 1158 -24.44 40.29 19.77
C PHE A 1158 -24.12 41.11 21.02
N ARG A 1159 -23.71 40.47 22.12
CA ARG A 1159 -23.27 41.20 23.32
C ARG A 1159 -21.83 41.66 23.10
N GLN A 1160 -21.65 42.95 22.88
CA GLN A 1160 -20.33 43.55 22.98
C GLN A 1160 -19.96 43.63 24.46
N SER A 1161 -18.83 43.03 24.83
CA SER A 1161 -18.21 43.26 26.13
C SER A 1161 -17.84 44.74 26.21
N ASN A 1162 -18.74 45.54 26.78
CA ASN A 1162 -18.41 46.91 27.11
C ASN A 1162 -17.21 46.84 28.04
N LYS A 1163 -16.03 47.28 27.58
CA LYS A 1163 -14.83 47.41 28.39
C LYS A 1163 -15.15 48.35 29.55
N HIS A 1164 -15.65 47.80 30.65
CA HIS A 1164 -15.81 48.55 31.87
C HIS A 1164 -14.41 48.94 32.32
N LEU A 1165 -14.16 50.25 32.48
CA LEU A 1165 -12.96 50.75 33.13
C LEU A 1165 -12.81 49.98 34.45
N ALA A 1166 -11.63 49.40 34.69
CA ALA A 1166 -11.36 48.64 35.90
C ALA A 1166 -11.76 49.48 37.13
N LEU A 1167 -12.35 48.84 38.14
CA LEU A 1167 -12.97 49.52 39.28
C LEU A 1167 -12.05 50.58 39.93
N TRP A 1168 -10.73 50.32 39.95
CA TRP A 1168 -9.70 51.24 40.45
C TRP A 1168 -9.55 52.52 39.61
N ALA A 1169 -9.73 52.44 38.30
CA ALA A 1169 -9.69 53.60 37.39
C ALA A 1169 -10.93 54.49 37.56
N ILE A 1170 -12.11 53.88 37.79
CA ILE A 1170 -13.34 54.62 38.11
C ILE A 1170 -13.19 55.37 39.44
N VAL A 1171 -12.59 54.71 40.45
CA VAL A 1171 -12.30 55.33 41.75
C VAL A 1171 -11.31 56.50 41.61
N LEU A 1172 -10.27 56.38 40.78
CA LEU A 1172 -9.31 57.47 40.52
C LEU A 1172 -9.94 58.67 39.81
N ILE A 1173 -10.78 58.44 38.80
CA ILE A 1173 -11.51 59.51 38.10
C ILE A 1173 -12.47 60.21 39.07
N GLY A 1174 -13.20 59.44 39.89
CA GLY A 1174 -14.06 60.00 40.94
C GLY A 1174 -13.29 60.85 41.96
N LEU A 1175 -12.12 60.38 42.40
CA LEU A 1175 -11.24 61.11 43.32
C LEU A 1175 -10.71 62.42 42.69
N ALA A 1176 -10.31 62.38 41.42
CA ALA A 1176 -9.81 63.56 40.70
C ALA A 1176 -10.91 64.62 40.53
N ILE A 1177 -12.13 64.22 40.17
CA ILE A 1177 -13.29 65.12 40.06
C ILE A 1177 -13.63 65.72 41.43
N ALA A 1178 -13.62 64.90 42.48
CA ALA A 1178 -13.85 65.37 43.85
C ALA A 1178 -12.82 66.43 44.25
N LEU A 1179 -11.51 66.18 44.07
CA LEU A 1179 -10.44 67.14 44.36
C LEU A 1179 -10.60 68.47 43.62
N VAL A 1180 -10.94 68.42 42.33
CA VAL A 1180 -11.19 69.62 41.52
C VAL A 1180 -12.40 70.39 42.03
N ALA A 1181 -13.49 69.71 42.38
CA ALA A 1181 -14.68 70.34 42.94
C ALA A 1181 -14.39 70.99 44.31
N THR A 1182 -13.63 70.32 45.19
CA THR A 1182 -13.23 70.91 46.48
C THR A 1182 -12.33 72.12 46.29
N PHE A 1183 -11.38 72.06 45.35
CA PHE A 1183 -10.52 73.19 45.02
C PHE A 1183 -11.33 74.38 44.50
N LEU A 1184 -12.29 74.16 43.60
CA LEU A 1184 -13.18 75.20 43.10
C LEU A 1184 -14.05 75.82 44.21
N LEU A 1185 -14.55 75.01 45.15
CA LEU A 1185 -15.30 75.51 46.30
C LEU A 1185 -14.42 76.35 47.25
N VAL A 1186 -13.18 75.94 47.48
CA VAL A 1186 -12.21 76.72 48.28
C VAL A 1186 -11.86 78.03 47.58
N VAL A 1187 -11.61 78.02 46.28
CA VAL A 1187 -11.34 79.23 45.49
C VAL A 1187 -12.56 80.16 45.48
N ALA A 1188 -13.78 79.62 45.33
CA ALA A 1188 -15.01 80.41 45.41
C ALA A 1188 -15.19 81.01 46.82
N GLY A 1189 -14.87 80.26 47.87
CA GLY A 1189 -14.85 80.75 49.26
C GLY A 1189 -13.86 81.88 49.48
N ILE A 1190 -12.62 81.72 49.00
CA ILE A 1190 -11.57 82.76 49.06
C ILE A 1190 -11.99 83.99 48.24
N ALA A 1191 -12.56 83.80 47.06
CA ALA A 1191 -13.04 84.90 46.21
C ALA A 1191 -14.20 85.67 46.88
N LEU A 1192 -15.15 84.96 47.50
CA LEU A 1192 -16.24 85.55 48.28
C LEU A 1192 -15.72 86.31 49.49
N GLU A 1193 -14.74 85.76 50.21
CA GLU A 1193 -14.16 86.40 51.38
C GLU A 1193 -13.28 87.61 51.02
N TRP A 1194 -12.54 87.52 49.92
CA TRP A 1194 -11.83 88.66 49.33
C TRP A 1194 -12.80 89.77 48.93
N TRP A 1195 -13.93 89.43 48.28
CA TRP A 1195 -14.96 90.39 47.91
C TRP A 1195 -15.63 91.04 49.13
N ARG A 1196 -15.85 90.26 50.20
CA ARG A 1196 -16.40 90.74 51.47
C ARG A 1196 -15.43 91.68 52.20
N LYS A 1197 -14.13 91.33 52.27
CA LYS A 1197 -13.08 92.18 52.87
C LYS A 1197 -12.86 93.47 52.09
N ARG A 1198 -12.98 93.44 50.75
CA ARG A 1198 -12.91 94.62 49.88
C ARG A 1198 -14.08 95.58 50.11
N ARG A 1199 -15.28 95.08 50.42
CA ARG A 1199 -16.43 95.91 50.84
C ARG A 1199 -16.29 96.51 52.25
N GLN A 1200 -15.44 95.94 53.11
CA GLN A 1200 -15.23 96.39 54.49
C GLN A 1200 -14.00 97.29 54.67
N GLY A 1201 -13.30 97.67 53.59
CA GLY A 1201 -12.27 98.72 53.62
C GLY A 1201 -10.85 98.29 54.03
N TYR A 1202 -10.54 96.99 54.05
CA TYR A 1202 -9.18 96.52 54.31
C TYR A 1202 -8.39 96.37 52.99
N SER A 1203 -7.26 97.08 52.85
CA SER A 1203 -6.28 96.87 51.79
C SER A 1203 -5.13 96.00 52.29
N LEU A 1204 -5.02 94.80 51.70
CA LEU A 1204 -4.01 93.72 51.85
C LEU A 1204 -3.42 93.50 53.25
#